data_AF-A0A9C9VFL1-F1
#
_entry.id   AF-A0A9C9VFL1-F1
#
_cell.length_a   1.000
_cell.length_b   1.000
_cell.length_c   1.000
_cell.angle_alpha   90.00
_cell.angle_beta   90.00
_cell.angle_gamma   90.00
#
_symmetry.space_group_name_H-M   'P 1'
#
loop_
_entity.id
_entity.type
_entity.pdbx_description
1 polymer ?
#
loop_
_entity_poly.entity_id
_entity_poly.type
_entity_poly.pdbx_seq_one_letter_code
_entity_poly.pdbx_strand_id
1 'polypeptide(L)'
;MNGSNKFLMSLVVSVFLLGGGNGALWAGIANTKHNLSAAGSGTIKATSEDEICVFCHFPHGGNPAEPLWNHTLSGETYTPYSSGSLFAAAPGQPSGRSKLCLSCHDGTIAVGSVQHMPRGGGGSGVIAGLESTLVGAGSSFVLGTDLSDDHPVSIAFDAGNSELAPVSVLEANGIKLDENGQIQCGSCHDPHSEVYPKFLRKPFNEGGYGAVLCRTCHDKQYWSTVANMPHRESLNQWNGAGDNPWHVPGHNLANDANSTPRANACESCHQPHGGSDQRLVKSYGKNYGISQVCLACHNGNVAIKKDIEASLSKTYAHPVMDPTYAWRHSPERIGGKVRELPANLGSNRHAQCPDCHNPHAVSAGVSPDIGDIGGTNNLASNVLKGVWGVEPSWPGNWGQVTGFTEVDDIQYQYQLCLKCHSYYAFGSSPPVEPYGRPYYTTLTDQSQEFNPNNASYHPVVAPGKNDFYMVVPGSSYCSTGCDYSSSLIGGFTPSSTLGCSDCHSDNDYTGTLGSVPKGPHGSDNWAMLRAPWDSGTGYYATTADHLCFKCHDVDVYGGNSWAPERTGFSTPGQSGMMGYPAKNLHMQHVGGGFASCQTCHVAVPHGWKRKALLVYGQGPNPDPAPYLQRAPGGSGIDSRTDVDSIQSGNWQKSDCHQYFPGGMGMGC
;
A
#
# COMPACT_ATOMS: atom_id res chain seq x y z
N MET A 1 -79.31 29.28 -18.41
CA MET A 1 -78.61 28.36 -19.33
C MET A 1 -78.67 26.96 -18.72
N ASN A 2 -79.16 26.02 -19.51
CA ASN A 2 -79.51 24.62 -19.23
C ASN A 2 -78.51 23.88 -18.31
N GLY A 3 -78.89 22.92 -17.46
CA GLY A 3 -80.17 22.27 -17.23
C GLY A 3 -79.95 21.05 -16.32
N SER A 4 -80.67 21.04 -15.20
CA SER A 4 -81.39 19.91 -14.59
C SER A 4 -80.69 18.55 -14.38
N ASN A 5 -80.25 18.28 -13.15
CA ASN A 5 -80.07 16.93 -12.60
C ASN A 5 -81.28 16.55 -11.72
N LYS A 6 -82.07 15.55 -12.13
CA LYS A 6 -82.94 14.76 -11.24
C LYS A 6 -83.02 13.31 -11.74
N PHE A 7 -82.61 12.39 -10.84
CA PHE A 7 -83.11 11.03 -10.55
C PHE A 7 -83.79 10.20 -11.66
N LEU A 8 -83.32 8.95 -11.87
CA LEU A 8 -83.99 7.73 -11.36
C LEU A 8 -83.22 6.42 -11.67
N MET A 9 -83.10 5.58 -10.63
CA MET A 9 -83.20 4.11 -10.55
C MET A 9 -82.26 3.13 -11.30
N SER A 10 -81.46 2.44 -10.46
CA SER A 10 -81.18 1.00 -10.38
C SER A 10 -81.27 0.10 -11.61
N LEU A 11 -80.11 -0.45 -12.00
CA LEU A 11 -79.96 -1.90 -12.22
C LEU A 11 -78.51 -2.30 -11.87
N VAL A 12 -78.32 -2.88 -10.68
CA VAL A 12 -77.06 -3.52 -10.27
C VAL A 12 -77.02 -4.90 -10.92
N VAL A 13 -76.15 -5.09 -11.91
CA VAL A 13 -75.72 -6.41 -12.36
C VAL A 13 -74.33 -6.62 -11.78
N SER A 14 -74.29 -7.36 -10.67
CA SER A 14 -73.07 -7.84 -10.03
C SER A 14 -72.40 -8.87 -10.94
N VAL A 15 -71.36 -8.45 -11.67
CA VAL A 15 -70.39 -9.40 -12.23
C VAL A 15 -69.48 -9.83 -11.09
N PHE A 16 -69.66 -11.07 -10.65
CA PHE A 16 -68.74 -11.79 -9.78
C PHE A 16 -67.35 -11.86 -10.44
N LEU A 17 -66.47 -10.92 -10.09
CA LEU A 17 -65.03 -11.12 -10.18
C LEU A 17 -64.66 -12.05 -9.02
N LEU A 18 -64.60 -13.35 -9.33
CA LEU A 18 -63.98 -14.35 -8.47
C LEU A 18 -62.54 -13.91 -8.17
N GLY A 19 -62.32 -13.52 -6.92
CA GLY A 19 -61.00 -13.36 -6.35
C GLY A 19 -60.26 -14.70 -6.40
N GLY A 20 -59.26 -14.78 -7.27
CA GLY A 20 -58.16 -15.73 -7.20
C GLY A 20 -57.01 -15.10 -6.44
N GLY A 21 -57.16 -14.93 -5.13
CA GLY A 21 -56.02 -14.80 -4.23
C GLY A 21 -55.40 -16.18 -4.00
N ASN A 22 -54.07 -16.21 -3.86
CA ASN A 22 -53.21 -17.35 -3.51
C ASN A 22 -52.84 -18.28 -4.68
N GLY A 23 -51.60 -18.15 -5.16
CA GLY A 23 -51.00 -19.12 -6.09
C GLY A 23 -49.60 -18.79 -6.64
N ALA A 24 -49.10 -17.56 -6.49
CA ALA A 24 -47.88 -17.11 -7.18
C ALA A 24 -46.65 -16.84 -6.29
N LEU A 25 -46.65 -17.22 -5.00
CA LEU A 25 -45.54 -16.93 -4.09
C LEU A 25 -44.62 -18.12 -3.76
N TRP A 26 -44.90 -19.33 -4.26
CA TRP A 26 -44.03 -20.49 -4.10
C TRP A 26 -43.66 -21.03 -5.48
N ALA A 27 -42.37 -20.86 -5.84
CA ALA A 27 -41.54 -21.73 -6.70
C ALA A 27 -40.48 -20.98 -7.54
N GLY A 28 -39.96 -19.82 -7.12
CA GLY A 28 -38.75 -19.25 -7.75
C GLY A 28 -37.59 -20.26 -7.80
N ILE A 29 -37.50 -21.11 -6.76
CA ILE A 29 -36.60 -22.25 -6.66
C ILE A 29 -36.66 -23.19 -7.87
N ALA A 30 -37.83 -23.37 -8.51
CA ALA A 30 -38.03 -24.32 -9.60
C ALA A 30 -37.14 -24.05 -10.82
N ASN A 31 -36.76 -22.79 -11.03
CA ASN A 31 -35.90 -22.40 -12.14
C ASN A 31 -34.41 -22.42 -11.77
N THR A 32 -34.10 -22.39 -10.47
CA THR A 32 -32.71 -22.38 -9.97
C THR A 32 -32.02 -23.74 -10.14
N LYS A 33 -30.69 -23.75 -10.01
CA LYS A 33 -29.91 -25.00 -9.93
C LYS A 33 -30.13 -25.78 -8.62
N HIS A 34 -30.77 -25.18 -7.62
CA HIS A 34 -31.19 -25.87 -6.39
C HIS A 34 -32.53 -26.60 -6.57
N ASN A 35 -33.18 -26.52 -7.74
CA ASN A 35 -34.19 -27.51 -8.12
C ASN A 35 -33.49 -28.82 -8.47
N LEU A 36 -33.33 -29.67 -7.45
CA LEU A 36 -32.71 -30.99 -7.56
C LEU A 36 -33.71 -32.08 -7.98
N SER A 37 -34.96 -31.72 -8.28
CA SER A 37 -35.95 -32.69 -8.79
C SER A 37 -35.59 -33.15 -10.20
N ALA A 38 -36.23 -34.21 -10.69
CA ALA A 38 -36.02 -34.74 -12.03
C ALA A 38 -36.29 -33.69 -13.14
N ALA A 39 -37.17 -32.73 -12.86
CA ALA A 39 -37.50 -31.61 -13.75
C ALA A 39 -36.48 -30.45 -13.67
N GLY A 40 -35.52 -30.51 -12.75
CA GLY A 40 -34.49 -29.51 -12.55
C GLY A 40 -33.63 -29.24 -13.78
N SER A 41 -33.21 -27.97 -13.92
CA SER A 41 -32.32 -27.51 -15.00
C SER A 41 -30.84 -27.82 -14.77
N GLY A 42 -30.49 -28.31 -13.57
CA GLY A 42 -29.14 -28.69 -13.18
C GLY A 42 -28.70 -30.04 -13.75
N THR A 43 -27.39 -30.28 -13.76
CA THR A 43 -26.79 -31.60 -14.08
C THR A 43 -26.83 -32.54 -12.87
N ILE A 44 -26.81 -31.97 -11.66
CA ILE A 44 -26.99 -32.69 -10.39
C ILE A 44 -28.47 -32.64 -10.06
N LYS A 45 -29.16 -33.77 -10.22
CA LYS A 45 -30.59 -33.90 -9.94
C LYS A 45 -31.02 -35.35 -9.74
N ALA A 46 -32.14 -35.53 -9.06
CA ALA A 46 -32.75 -36.83 -8.84
C ALA A 46 -33.19 -37.49 -10.16
N THR A 47 -33.22 -38.82 -10.16
CA THR A 47 -33.66 -39.60 -11.33
C THR A 47 -35.17 -39.50 -11.57
N SER A 48 -35.98 -39.46 -10.50
CA SER A 48 -37.44 -39.53 -10.61
C SER A 48 -38.23 -38.72 -9.56
N GLU A 49 -37.57 -38.14 -8.56
CA GLU A 49 -38.23 -37.32 -7.55
C GLU A 49 -38.74 -36.01 -8.16
N ASP A 50 -39.98 -35.61 -7.87
CA ASP A 50 -40.62 -34.41 -8.42
C ASP A 50 -40.85 -33.31 -7.37
N GLU A 51 -40.82 -33.63 -6.09
CA GLU A 51 -40.91 -32.66 -5.00
C GLU A 51 -39.65 -31.77 -4.95
N ILE A 52 -39.81 -30.47 -5.19
CA ILE A 52 -38.66 -29.55 -5.31
C ILE A 52 -38.06 -29.20 -3.94
N CYS A 53 -38.89 -29.17 -2.89
CA CYS A 53 -38.46 -28.71 -1.56
C CYS A 53 -37.85 -29.82 -0.71
N VAL A 54 -38.13 -31.10 -1.00
CA VAL A 54 -37.83 -32.22 -0.08
C VAL A 54 -36.33 -32.42 0.17
N PHE A 55 -35.48 -31.95 -0.74
CA PHE A 55 -34.02 -31.99 -0.60
C PHE A 55 -33.50 -31.10 0.54
N CYS A 56 -34.22 -30.04 0.86
CA CYS A 56 -33.83 -29.06 1.87
C CYS A 56 -34.81 -29.04 3.04
N HIS A 57 -36.11 -29.12 2.75
CA HIS A 57 -37.18 -28.93 3.71
C HIS A 57 -38.06 -30.16 3.88
N PHE A 58 -38.47 -30.43 5.11
CA PHE A 58 -39.39 -31.51 5.41
C PHE A 58 -40.84 -31.02 5.27
N PRO A 59 -41.67 -31.62 4.40
CA PRO A 59 -43.08 -31.25 4.29
C PRO A 59 -43.83 -31.57 5.59
N HIS A 60 -44.46 -30.56 6.20
CA HIS A 60 -45.36 -30.77 7.34
C HIS A 60 -46.66 -29.98 7.19
N GLY A 61 -47.75 -30.52 7.74
CA GLY A 61 -49.07 -29.87 7.76
C GLY A 61 -49.27 -28.86 8.91
N GLY A 62 -48.20 -28.22 9.40
CA GLY A 62 -48.26 -27.28 10.54
C GLY A 62 -48.84 -25.91 10.17
N ASN A 63 -49.53 -25.27 11.12
CA ASN A 63 -50.00 -23.89 11.02
C ASN A 63 -49.58 -23.08 12.28
N PRO A 64 -48.70 -22.08 12.16
CA PRO A 64 -48.05 -21.63 10.93
C PRO A 64 -47.05 -22.65 10.38
N ALA A 65 -46.91 -22.69 9.06
CA ALA A 65 -46.00 -23.61 8.38
C ALA A 65 -44.57 -23.02 8.39
N GLU A 66 -43.77 -23.36 9.39
CA GLU A 66 -42.34 -23.00 9.46
C GLU A 66 -41.46 -24.17 8.96
N PRO A 67 -40.87 -24.11 7.75
CA PRO A 67 -40.20 -25.25 7.14
C PRO A 67 -39.07 -25.84 7.99
N LEU A 68 -39.16 -27.13 8.32
CA LEU A 68 -38.08 -27.87 8.98
C LEU A 68 -37.00 -28.29 7.97
N TRP A 69 -35.76 -28.47 8.42
CA TRP A 69 -34.67 -28.95 7.56
C TRP A 69 -34.70 -30.48 7.38
N ASN A 70 -34.54 -30.95 6.15
CA ASN A 70 -34.59 -32.37 5.81
C ASN A 70 -33.24 -32.96 5.40
N HIS A 71 -32.26 -32.20 4.93
CA HIS A 71 -30.98 -32.78 4.52
C HIS A 71 -30.19 -33.30 5.74
N THR A 72 -29.45 -34.39 5.56
CA THR A 72 -28.53 -34.89 6.59
C THR A 72 -27.45 -33.85 6.87
N LEU A 73 -27.29 -33.43 8.12
CA LEU A 73 -26.27 -32.45 8.50
C LEU A 73 -24.88 -33.11 8.57
N SER A 74 -23.87 -32.37 8.14
CA SER A 74 -22.47 -32.78 8.31
C SER A 74 -22.09 -32.82 9.80
N GLY A 75 -21.33 -33.86 10.15
CA GLY A 75 -20.73 -34.06 11.49
C GLY A 75 -19.29 -33.56 11.57
N GLU A 76 -18.76 -32.99 10.49
CA GLU A 76 -17.37 -32.56 10.42
C GLU A 76 -17.06 -31.36 11.32
N THR A 77 -15.78 -31.22 11.66
CA THR A 77 -15.25 -30.03 12.32
C THR A 77 -14.61 -29.14 11.27
N TYR A 78 -15.01 -27.88 11.25
CA TYR A 78 -14.54 -26.88 10.29
C TYR A 78 -13.34 -26.10 10.87
N THR A 79 -12.51 -25.56 9.99
CA THR A 79 -11.54 -24.50 10.31
C THR A 79 -12.18 -23.15 10.00
N PRO A 80 -12.69 -22.39 10.99
CA PRO A 80 -13.34 -21.12 10.71
C PRO A 80 -12.34 -20.04 10.34
N TYR A 81 -12.83 -19.01 9.64
CA TYR A 81 -12.09 -17.78 9.36
C TYR A 81 -11.50 -17.15 10.63
N SER A 82 -10.27 -16.69 10.54
CA SER A 82 -9.58 -15.95 11.60
C SER A 82 -8.66 -14.89 10.99
N SER A 83 -8.62 -13.71 11.61
CA SER A 83 -7.72 -12.62 11.23
C SER A 83 -7.38 -11.75 12.43
N GLY A 84 -6.11 -11.34 12.55
CA GLY A 84 -5.68 -10.36 13.55
C GLY A 84 -6.34 -8.98 13.40
N SER A 85 -6.91 -8.69 12.23
CA SER A 85 -7.60 -7.43 11.92
C SER A 85 -9.13 -7.47 12.17
N LEU A 86 -9.69 -8.64 12.48
CA LEU A 86 -11.12 -8.83 12.71
C LEU A 86 -11.56 -8.02 13.95
N PHE A 87 -12.66 -7.27 13.82
CA PHE A 87 -13.22 -6.49 14.93
C PHE A 87 -14.11 -7.34 15.84
N ALA A 88 -14.97 -8.15 15.24
CA ALA A 88 -15.87 -9.04 15.96
C ALA A 88 -15.11 -10.21 16.61
N ALA A 89 -15.76 -10.87 17.56
CA ALA A 89 -15.26 -12.14 18.08
C ALA A 89 -15.09 -13.15 16.92
N ALA A 90 -14.01 -13.94 16.98
CA ALA A 90 -13.75 -14.96 15.98
C ALA A 90 -14.95 -15.91 15.84
N PRO A 91 -15.33 -16.30 14.61
CA PRO A 91 -16.43 -17.22 14.40
C PRO A 91 -16.12 -18.58 15.04
N GLY A 92 -17.15 -19.17 15.65
CA GLY A 92 -17.10 -20.56 16.10
C GLY A 92 -17.33 -21.55 14.96
N GLN A 93 -17.69 -22.78 15.31
CA GLN A 93 -18.17 -23.74 14.33
C GLN A 93 -19.44 -23.22 13.60
N PRO A 94 -19.62 -23.52 12.31
CA PRO A 94 -20.81 -23.14 11.58
C PRO A 94 -22.09 -23.59 12.29
N SER A 95 -23.07 -22.68 12.33
CA SER A 95 -24.35 -22.85 12.98
C SER A 95 -25.48 -22.34 12.07
N GLY A 96 -26.71 -22.36 12.59
CA GLY A 96 -27.86 -21.79 11.90
C GLY A 96 -28.00 -22.28 10.46
N ARG A 97 -28.33 -21.35 9.55
CA ARG A 97 -28.57 -21.65 8.13
C ARG A 97 -27.30 -22.02 7.37
N SER A 98 -26.12 -21.51 7.76
CA SER A 98 -24.86 -21.89 7.10
C SER A 98 -24.55 -23.36 7.27
N LYS A 99 -24.81 -23.95 8.44
CA LYS A 99 -24.62 -25.41 8.66
C LYS A 99 -25.49 -26.26 7.72
N LEU A 100 -26.66 -25.74 7.36
CA LEU A 100 -27.58 -26.39 6.41
C LEU A 100 -27.00 -26.35 4.99
N CYS A 101 -26.46 -25.21 4.55
CA CYS A 101 -25.81 -25.09 3.25
C CYS A 101 -24.57 -26.00 3.16
N LEU A 102 -23.73 -25.95 4.20
CA LEU A 102 -22.50 -26.72 4.26
C LEU A 102 -22.75 -28.23 4.25
N SER A 103 -23.92 -28.72 4.66
CA SER A 103 -24.21 -30.16 4.57
C SER A 103 -24.25 -30.71 3.15
N CYS A 104 -24.27 -29.85 2.12
CA CYS A 104 -23.97 -30.25 0.74
C CYS A 104 -22.62 -29.65 0.28
N HIS A 105 -22.41 -28.36 0.58
CA HIS A 105 -21.30 -27.56 0.03
C HIS A 105 -19.93 -27.83 0.68
N ASP A 106 -19.87 -28.54 1.81
CA ASP A 106 -18.61 -29.03 2.35
C ASP A 106 -18.09 -30.27 1.61
N GLY A 107 -18.92 -30.89 0.75
CA GLY A 107 -18.55 -32.03 -0.07
C GLY A 107 -18.44 -33.36 0.69
N THR A 108 -18.88 -33.44 1.94
CA THR A 108 -18.71 -34.61 2.82
C THR A 108 -19.90 -35.57 2.77
N ILE A 109 -21.11 -35.05 2.50
CA ILE A 109 -22.36 -35.80 2.45
C ILE A 109 -22.88 -35.89 1.01
N ALA A 110 -23.50 -37.01 0.67
CA ALA A 110 -24.18 -37.19 -0.61
C ALA A 110 -25.31 -36.16 -0.77
N VAL A 111 -25.44 -35.56 -1.96
CA VAL A 111 -26.39 -34.45 -2.24
C VAL A 111 -27.85 -34.86 -1.98
N GLY A 112 -28.18 -36.13 -2.17
CA GLY A 112 -29.52 -36.68 -1.96
C GLY A 112 -29.78 -37.17 -0.55
N SER A 113 -28.83 -37.01 0.39
CA SER A 113 -28.96 -37.56 1.73
C SER A 113 -29.96 -36.75 2.55
N VAL A 114 -31.08 -37.38 2.88
CA VAL A 114 -32.17 -36.76 3.62
C VAL A 114 -32.51 -37.55 4.88
N GLN A 115 -33.00 -36.86 5.90
CA GLN A 115 -33.48 -37.41 7.16
C GLN A 115 -34.86 -38.07 7.01
N HIS A 116 -35.64 -37.62 6.02
CA HIS A 116 -36.92 -38.22 5.68
C HIS A 116 -37.05 -38.35 4.17
N MET A 117 -37.19 -39.59 3.70
CA MET A 117 -37.45 -39.86 2.29
C MET A 117 -38.83 -39.30 1.87
N PRO A 118 -38.93 -38.75 0.64
CA PRO A 118 -40.18 -38.24 0.07
C PRO A 118 -41.29 -39.30 -0.02
N ARG A 119 -42.53 -38.84 -0.26
CA ARG A 119 -43.71 -39.69 -0.56
C ARG A 119 -44.00 -40.79 0.48
N GLY A 120 -43.78 -40.49 1.75
CA GLY A 120 -44.08 -41.41 2.85
C GLY A 120 -43.10 -42.57 3.00
N GLY A 121 -41.92 -42.49 2.36
CA GLY A 121 -40.87 -43.50 2.46
C GLY A 121 -40.37 -43.75 3.89
N GLY A 122 -40.46 -42.73 4.76
CA GLY A 122 -40.18 -42.82 6.19
C GLY A 122 -38.68 -43.01 6.51
N GLY A 123 -38.14 -42.15 7.38
CA GLY A 123 -36.76 -42.25 7.85
C GLY A 123 -35.68 -41.79 6.85
N SER A 124 -34.43 -41.85 7.30
CA SER A 124 -33.29 -41.33 6.56
C SER A 124 -32.93 -42.20 5.35
N GLY A 125 -32.46 -41.58 4.28
CA GLY A 125 -32.08 -42.27 3.05
C GLY A 125 -31.35 -41.36 2.08
N VAL A 126 -31.13 -41.87 0.87
CA VAL A 126 -30.51 -41.11 -0.22
C VAL A 126 -31.45 -41.15 -1.42
N ILE A 127 -31.83 -39.98 -1.92
CA ILE A 127 -32.69 -39.85 -3.09
C ILE A 127 -31.92 -40.32 -4.34
N ALA A 128 -32.53 -41.21 -5.12
CA ALA A 128 -31.90 -41.83 -6.27
C ALA A 128 -31.43 -40.81 -7.33
N GLY A 129 -30.20 -40.99 -7.83
CA GLY A 129 -29.53 -40.08 -8.77
C GLY A 129 -28.70 -38.97 -8.11
N LEU A 130 -28.66 -38.92 -6.78
CA LEU A 130 -27.92 -37.95 -5.98
C LEU A 130 -27.03 -38.62 -4.91
N GLU A 131 -26.52 -39.81 -5.21
CA GLU A 131 -25.72 -40.62 -4.28
C GLU A 131 -24.28 -40.11 -4.10
N SER A 132 -23.80 -39.26 -5.00
CA SER A 132 -22.47 -38.65 -4.92
C SER A 132 -22.45 -37.38 -4.07
N THR A 133 -21.27 -37.04 -3.57
CA THR A 133 -20.99 -35.71 -3.01
C THR A 133 -20.69 -34.70 -4.12
N LEU A 134 -20.71 -33.41 -3.79
CA LEU A 134 -20.37 -32.36 -4.76
C LEU A 134 -18.92 -32.38 -5.24
N VAL A 135 -17.99 -33.06 -4.54
CA VAL A 135 -16.56 -33.13 -4.90
C VAL A 135 -16.36 -33.70 -6.31
N GLY A 136 -17.21 -34.63 -6.75
CA GLY A 136 -17.16 -35.23 -8.08
C GLY A 136 -17.79 -34.39 -9.20
N ALA A 137 -18.48 -33.30 -8.87
CA ALA A 137 -19.28 -32.51 -9.81
C ALA A 137 -18.60 -31.22 -10.32
N GLY A 138 -17.40 -30.90 -9.81
CA GLY A 138 -16.62 -29.69 -10.14
C GLY A 138 -16.33 -28.84 -8.91
N SER A 139 -15.13 -28.28 -8.83
CA SER A 139 -14.58 -27.67 -7.60
C SER A 139 -15.11 -26.28 -7.24
N SER A 140 -15.80 -25.57 -8.13
CA SER A 140 -16.07 -24.13 -7.92
C SER A 140 -17.23 -23.81 -6.98
N PHE A 141 -17.95 -24.81 -6.48
CA PHE A 141 -19.07 -24.67 -5.54
C PHE A 141 -18.94 -25.59 -4.31
N VAL A 142 -17.77 -26.19 -4.10
CA VAL A 142 -17.43 -26.97 -2.90
C VAL A 142 -16.44 -26.16 -2.08
N LEU A 143 -16.82 -25.80 -0.85
CA LEU A 143 -15.97 -25.05 0.08
C LEU A 143 -15.06 -26.00 0.87
N GLY A 144 -15.53 -27.22 1.15
CA GLY A 144 -14.82 -28.13 2.03
C GLY A 144 -15.06 -27.80 3.51
N THR A 145 -14.16 -28.30 4.35
CA THR A 145 -14.19 -28.07 5.81
C THR A 145 -13.23 -26.98 6.27
N ASP A 146 -12.36 -26.50 5.38
CA ASP A 146 -11.54 -25.31 5.64
C ASP A 146 -12.29 -24.08 5.13
N LEU A 147 -12.71 -23.22 6.06
CA LEU A 147 -13.40 -21.96 5.79
C LEU A 147 -12.49 -20.76 6.13
N SER A 148 -11.18 -21.00 6.32
CA SER A 148 -10.24 -19.96 6.71
C SER A 148 -10.00 -18.91 5.62
N ASP A 149 -10.33 -19.25 4.38
CA ASP A 149 -10.24 -18.44 3.18
C ASP A 149 -11.62 -18.01 2.63
N ASP A 150 -12.66 -18.16 3.44
CA ASP A 150 -14.03 -17.75 3.14
C ASP A 150 -14.46 -16.55 3.97
N HIS A 151 -15.37 -15.74 3.42
CA HIS A 151 -16.02 -14.68 4.17
C HIS A 151 -16.76 -15.27 5.36
N PRO A 152 -16.53 -14.77 6.59
CA PRO A 152 -17.02 -15.42 7.79
C PRO A 152 -18.55 -15.49 7.82
N VAL A 153 -19.04 -16.64 8.25
CA VAL A 153 -20.45 -16.93 8.55
C VAL A 153 -20.56 -17.47 9.96
N SER A 154 -21.78 -17.51 10.52
CA SER A 154 -21.99 -17.81 11.95
C SER A 154 -21.23 -16.84 12.87
N ILE A 155 -21.10 -15.60 12.41
CA ILE A 155 -20.44 -14.50 13.10
C ILE A 155 -21.47 -13.42 13.42
N ALA A 156 -21.41 -12.87 14.63
CA ALA A 156 -22.27 -11.75 15.01
C ALA A 156 -21.98 -10.52 14.15
N PHE A 157 -23.04 -9.86 13.67
CA PHE A 157 -22.88 -8.60 12.96
C PHE A 157 -22.75 -7.45 13.98
N ASP A 158 -21.53 -6.94 14.15
CA ASP A 158 -21.24 -5.92 15.16
C ASP A 158 -21.45 -4.50 14.64
N ALA A 159 -22.62 -3.93 14.91
CA ALA A 159 -22.96 -2.55 14.56
C ALA A 159 -22.17 -1.47 15.32
N GLY A 160 -21.32 -1.84 16.30
CA GLY A 160 -20.40 -0.92 16.98
C GLY A 160 -19.16 -0.55 16.15
N ASN A 161 -18.93 -1.25 15.03
CA ASN A 161 -17.86 -0.94 14.09
C ASN A 161 -18.29 0.17 13.12
N SER A 162 -17.53 1.28 13.07
CA SER A 162 -17.78 2.39 12.14
C SER A 162 -17.62 2.03 10.66
N GLU A 163 -17.01 0.88 10.34
CA GLU A 163 -16.91 0.36 8.98
C GLU A 163 -18.07 -0.58 8.58
N LEU A 164 -19.10 -0.72 9.42
CA LEU A 164 -20.29 -1.51 9.13
C LEU A 164 -21.54 -0.63 9.11
N ALA A 165 -22.42 -0.89 8.15
CA ALA A 165 -23.71 -0.24 8.06
C ALA A 165 -24.64 -0.70 9.21
N PRO A 166 -25.56 0.15 9.71
CA PRO A 166 -26.52 -0.25 10.72
C PRO A 166 -27.43 -1.39 10.25
N VAL A 167 -27.84 -2.30 11.15
CA VAL A 167 -28.71 -3.45 10.83
C VAL A 167 -30.01 -3.02 10.13
N SER A 168 -30.61 -1.89 10.53
CA SER A 168 -31.81 -1.36 9.87
C SER A 168 -31.60 -1.04 8.38
N VAL A 169 -30.38 -0.65 7.99
CA VAL A 169 -30.02 -0.41 6.59
C VAL A 169 -29.90 -1.74 5.84
N LEU A 170 -29.32 -2.76 6.45
CA LEU A 170 -29.22 -4.11 5.88
C LEU A 170 -30.62 -4.67 5.58
N GLU A 171 -31.51 -4.65 6.58
CA GLU A 171 -32.87 -5.19 6.48
C GLU A 171 -33.71 -4.44 5.43
N ALA A 172 -33.64 -3.10 5.43
CA ALA A 172 -34.30 -2.28 4.42
C ALA A 172 -33.82 -2.59 3.00
N ASN A 173 -32.59 -3.08 2.87
CA ASN A 173 -31.99 -3.51 1.62
C ASN A 173 -32.12 -5.02 1.36
N GLY A 174 -32.90 -5.75 2.14
CA GLY A 174 -33.18 -7.18 1.90
C GLY A 174 -32.05 -8.13 2.30
N ILE A 175 -31.04 -7.65 3.04
CA ILE A 175 -30.05 -8.51 3.71
C ILE A 175 -30.67 -8.98 5.02
N LYS A 176 -30.61 -10.30 5.26
CA LYS A 176 -31.22 -10.93 6.43
C LYS A 176 -30.14 -11.54 7.32
N LEU A 177 -30.08 -11.10 8.56
CA LEU A 177 -29.38 -11.80 9.63
C LEU A 177 -30.25 -12.96 10.12
N ASP A 178 -29.67 -13.91 10.85
CA ASP A 178 -30.45 -14.91 11.56
C ASP A 178 -31.06 -14.37 12.86
N GLU A 179 -31.80 -15.22 13.57
CA GLU A 179 -32.46 -14.90 14.84
C GLU A 179 -31.49 -14.48 15.95
N ASN A 180 -30.20 -14.84 15.84
CA ASN A 180 -29.15 -14.45 16.76
C ASN A 180 -28.38 -13.20 16.30
N GLY A 181 -28.82 -12.54 15.22
CA GLY A 181 -28.13 -11.40 14.63
C GLY A 181 -26.81 -11.76 13.93
N GLN A 182 -26.65 -13.02 13.50
CA GLN A 182 -25.45 -13.50 12.84
C GLN A 182 -25.57 -13.43 11.31
N ILE A 183 -24.43 -13.18 10.66
CA ILE A 183 -24.27 -13.35 9.22
C ILE A 183 -24.26 -14.85 8.91
N GLN A 184 -25.07 -15.24 7.92
CA GLN A 184 -25.19 -16.61 7.43
C GLN A 184 -24.99 -16.62 5.91
N CYS A 185 -24.85 -17.79 5.29
CA CYS A 185 -24.78 -17.91 3.82
C CYS A 185 -26.02 -17.25 3.17
N GLY A 186 -27.18 -17.40 3.83
CA GLY A 186 -28.44 -16.79 3.42
C GLY A 186 -28.50 -15.26 3.53
N SER A 187 -27.51 -14.60 4.14
CA SER A 187 -27.40 -13.13 4.15
C SER A 187 -26.93 -12.61 2.79
N CYS A 188 -26.09 -13.39 2.09
CA CYS A 188 -25.55 -13.08 0.76
C CYS A 188 -26.33 -13.75 -0.36
N HIS A 189 -26.76 -15.01 -0.15
CA HIS A 189 -27.45 -15.83 -1.13
C HIS A 189 -28.94 -15.99 -0.84
N ASP A 190 -29.75 -16.09 -1.88
CA ASP A 190 -31.14 -16.52 -1.84
C ASP A 190 -31.32 -17.75 -2.76
N PRO A 191 -31.28 -18.97 -2.21
CA PRO A 191 -31.38 -20.17 -3.03
C PRO A 191 -32.71 -20.26 -3.79
N HIS A 192 -33.75 -19.50 -3.41
CA HIS A 192 -35.06 -19.50 -4.05
C HIS A 192 -35.18 -18.52 -5.22
N SER A 193 -34.10 -17.82 -5.58
CA SER A 193 -34.11 -16.78 -6.58
C SER A 193 -32.90 -16.87 -7.49
N GLU A 194 -33.13 -16.82 -8.81
CA GLU A 194 -32.11 -16.66 -9.83
C GLU A 194 -32.07 -15.24 -10.42
N VAL A 195 -32.77 -14.29 -9.78
CA VAL A 195 -32.84 -12.89 -10.24
C VAL A 195 -31.45 -12.30 -10.44
N TYR A 196 -30.49 -12.68 -9.59
CA TYR A 196 -29.08 -12.34 -9.75
C TYR A 196 -28.21 -13.61 -9.86
N PRO A 197 -27.15 -13.60 -10.70
CA PRO A 197 -26.30 -14.77 -10.85
C PRO A 197 -25.65 -15.16 -9.53
N LYS A 198 -25.29 -16.45 -9.40
CA LYS A 198 -24.82 -17.06 -8.13
C LYS A 198 -25.83 -16.93 -6.97
N PHE A 199 -27.11 -16.72 -7.27
CA PHE A 199 -28.18 -16.60 -6.27
C PHE A 199 -27.97 -15.44 -5.29
N LEU A 200 -27.28 -14.37 -5.70
CA LEU A 200 -27.02 -13.26 -4.77
C LEU A 200 -28.31 -12.52 -4.42
N ARG A 201 -28.37 -11.91 -3.22
CA ARG A 201 -29.47 -11.00 -2.84
C ARG A 201 -29.41 -9.63 -3.51
N LYS A 202 -28.26 -9.30 -4.08
CA LYS A 202 -27.98 -8.02 -4.77
C LYS A 202 -27.29 -8.29 -6.10
N PRO A 203 -27.45 -7.42 -7.10
CA PRO A 203 -26.72 -7.54 -8.36
C PRO A 203 -25.22 -7.33 -8.14
N PHE A 204 -24.40 -7.82 -9.05
CA PHE A 204 -22.96 -7.52 -9.05
C PHE A 204 -22.70 -6.03 -9.27
N ASN A 205 -23.50 -5.39 -10.14
CA ASN A 205 -23.35 -4.00 -10.52
C ASN A 205 -24.71 -3.32 -10.62
N GLU A 206 -24.84 -2.14 -10.05
CA GLU A 206 -26.01 -1.27 -10.17
C GLU A 206 -25.54 0.16 -10.47
N GLY A 207 -26.11 0.77 -11.51
CA GLY A 207 -25.73 2.13 -11.91
C GLY A 207 -24.29 2.29 -12.43
N GLY A 208 -23.64 1.20 -12.89
CA GLY A 208 -22.27 1.24 -13.39
C GLY A 208 -21.19 1.18 -12.30
N TYR A 209 -21.55 0.67 -11.11
CA TYR A 209 -20.64 0.52 -9.98
C TYR A 209 -20.81 -0.85 -9.29
N GLY A 210 -19.71 -1.61 -9.18
CA GLY A 210 -19.66 -3.04 -8.78
C GLY A 210 -20.02 -3.36 -7.34
N ALA A 211 -19.75 -4.56 -6.81
CA ALA A 211 -19.80 -4.92 -5.37
C ALA A 211 -20.99 -4.36 -4.53
N VAL A 212 -22.21 -4.33 -5.10
CA VAL A 212 -23.40 -3.75 -4.44
C VAL A 212 -23.72 -4.48 -3.13
N LEU A 213 -23.58 -5.81 -3.12
CA LEU A 213 -23.77 -6.62 -1.92
C LEU A 213 -22.83 -6.20 -0.80
N CYS A 214 -21.51 -6.13 -1.08
CA CYS A 214 -20.50 -5.82 -0.09
C CYS A 214 -20.73 -4.44 0.53
N ARG A 215 -21.04 -3.43 -0.29
CA ARG A 215 -21.31 -2.06 0.19
C ARG A 215 -22.63 -1.89 0.93
N THR A 216 -23.53 -2.86 0.85
CA THR A 216 -24.74 -2.84 1.69
C THR A 216 -24.39 -3.06 3.17
N CYS A 217 -23.28 -3.77 3.43
CA CYS A 217 -22.83 -4.09 4.78
C CYS A 217 -21.58 -3.31 5.20
N HIS A 218 -20.62 -3.12 4.29
CA HIS A 218 -19.31 -2.52 4.58
C HIS A 218 -19.21 -1.08 4.10
N ASP A 219 -18.94 -0.17 5.03
CA ASP A 219 -18.57 1.23 4.76
C ASP A 219 -17.09 1.44 5.09
N LYS A 220 -16.22 0.98 4.19
CA LYS A 220 -14.78 1.04 4.41
C LYS A 220 -14.30 2.49 4.51
N GLN A 221 -13.52 2.77 5.56
CA GLN A 221 -12.91 4.08 5.75
C GLN A 221 -12.17 4.51 4.47
N TYR A 222 -12.28 5.80 4.12
CA TYR A 222 -11.72 6.43 2.92
C TYR A 222 -12.39 6.05 1.59
N TRP A 223 -12.97 4.85 1.48
CA TRP A 223 -13.50 4.36 0.22
C TRP A 223 -14.59 5.26 -0.36
N SER A 224 -15.49 5.77 0.48
CA SER A 224 -16.59 6.68 0.09
C SER A 224 -16.21 8.16 0.20
N THR A 225 -15.21 8.50 1.02
CA THR A 225 -14.91 9.89 1.40
C THR A 225 -13.74 10.52 0.65
N VAL A 226 -12.82 9.72 0.09
CA VAL A 226 -11.77 10.23 -0.79
C VAL A 226 -12.38 10.56 -2.15
N ALA A 227 -12.26 11.83 -2.55
CA ALA A 227 -12.74 12.30 -3.83
C ALA A 227 -11.90 11.71 -4.98
N ASN A 228 -12.56 11.28 -6.06
CA ASN A 228 -11.91 10.78 -7.28
C ASN A 228 -10.88 9.66 -7.03
N MET A 229 -11.16 8.75 -6.08
CA MET A 229 -10.26 7.65 -5.74
C MET A 229 -10.10 6.69 -6.95
N PRO A 230 -8.89 6.51 -7.52
CA PRO A 230 -8.72 5.79 -8.79
C PRO A 230 -9.15 4.33 -8.78
N HIS A 231 -8.89 3.56 -7.70
CA HIS A 231 -9.36 2.17 -7.63
C HIS A 231 -10.89 2.07 -7.63
N ARG A 232 -11.58 3.13 -7.16
CA ARG A 232 -13.03 3.23 -7.15
C ARG A 232 -13.59 3.65 -8.51
N GLU A 233 -12.99 4.66 -9.12
CA GLU A 233 -13.59 5.37 -10.26
C GLU A 233 -13.02 4.96 -11.62
N SER A 234 -11.89 4.24 -11.65
CA SER A 234 -11.18 3.93 -12.89
C SER A 234 -12.02 3.10 -13.87
N LEU A 235 -12.03 3.58 -15.11
CA LEU A 235 -12.63 2.91 -16.27
C LEU A 235 -11.58 2.20 -17.13
N ASN A 236 -10.34 2.08 -16.65
CA ASN A 236 -9.30 1.36 -17.40
C ASN A 236 -9.66 -0.11 -17.54
N GLN A 237 -9.36 -0.65 -18.71
CA GLN A 237 -9.64 -2.03 -19.08
C GLN A 237 -8.37 -2.84 -19.03
N TRP A 238 -8.53 -4.16 -18.86
CA TRP A 238 -7.45 -5.10 -19.09
C TRP A 238 -7.25 -5.31 -20.58
N ASN A 239 -6.01 -5.20 -21.04
CA ASN A 239 -5.66 -5.30 -22.46
C ASN A 239 -5.72 -6.74 -23.03
N GLY A 240 -5.89 -7.76 -22.17
CA GLY A 240 -5.92 -9.17 -22.55
C GLY A 240 -4.57 -9.90 -22.40
N ALA A 241 -3.52 -9.23 -21.90
CA ALA A 241 -2.21 -9.81 -21.68
C ALA A 241 -1.93 -10.09 -20.19
N GLY A 242 -1.23 -11.18 -19.90
CA GLY A 242 -0.93 -11.60 -18.53
C GLY A 242 -2.16 -12.13 -17.79
N ASP A 243 -2.14 -12.02 -16.47
CA ASP A 243 -3.23 -12.49 -15.62
C ASP A 243 -4.49 -11.62 -15.78
N ASN A 244 -5.66 -12.25 -15.93
CA ASN A 244 -6.93 -11.53 -15.97
C ASN A 244 -7.30 -11.05 -14.56
N PRO A 245 -7.36 -9.74 -14.28
CA PRO A 245 -7.70 -9.27 -12.95
C PRO A 245 -9.19 -9.44 -12.62
N TRP A 246 -10.01 -9.73 -13.62
CA TRP A 246 -11.46 -9.76 -13.54
C TRP A 246 -12.01 -11.19 -13.36
N HIS A 247 -12.90 -11.38 -12.38
CA HIS A 247 -13.46 -12.71 -12.06
C HIS A 247 -14.99 -12.69 -11.86
N VAL A 248 -15.62 -11.56 -12.14
CA VAL A 248 -17.07 -11.38 -11.98
C VAL A 248 -17.78 -11.82 -13.26
N PRO A 249 -18.81 -12.70 -13.18
CA PRO A 249 -19.57 -13.12 -14.36
C PRO A 249 -20.14 -11.91 -15.11
N GLY A 250 -19.90 -11.83 -16.42
CA GLY A 250 -20.34 -10.72 -17.26
C GLY A 250 -19.45 -9.47 -17.20
N HIS A 251 -18.40 -9.46 -16.37
CA HIS A 251 -17.44 -8.37 -16.22
C HIS A 251 -16.00 -8.90 -16.22
N ASN A 252 -15.70 -9.91 -17.05
CA ASN A 252 -14.43 -10.62 -17.09
C ASN A 252 -13.74 -10.64 -18.46
N LEU A 253 -14.09 -9.70 -19.34
CA LEU A 253 -13.62 -9.66 -20.72
C LEU A 253 -12.47 -8.66 -20.90
N ALA A 254 -11.53 -8.99 -21.79
CA ALA A 254 -10.47 -8.08 -22.20
C ALA A 254 -11.04 -6.93 -23.06
N ASN A 255 -10.52 -5.71 -22.86
CA ASN A 255 -10.91 -4.49 -23.59
C ASN A 255 -12.41 -4.20 -23.58
N ASP A 256 -13.11 -4.57 -22.51
CA ASP A 256 -14.55 -4.40 -22.36
C ASP A 256 -14.87 -3.22 -21.44
N ALA A 257 -15.76 -2.32 -21.89
CA ALA A 257 -16.16 -1.11 -21.16
C ALA A 257 -16.85 -1.41 -19.82
N ASN A 258 -17.42 -2.61 -19.70
CA ASN A 258 -18.03 -3.06 -18.47
C ASN A 258 -17.05 -3.82 -17.57
N SER A 259 -15.85 -4.18 -18.02
CA SER A 259 -14.86 -4.94 -17.25
C SER A 259 -13.74 -4.01 -16.75
N THR A 260 -14.05 -3.24 -15.71
CA THR A 260 -13.18 -2.17 -15.16
C THR A 260 -13.07 -2.25 -13.62
N PRO A 261 -12.08 -1.60 -13.00
CA PRO A 261 -12.01 -1.47 -11.54
C PRO A 261 -13.30 -0.90 -10.93
N ARG A 262 -13.92 0.09 -11.58
CA ARG A 262 -15.20 0.65 -11.13
C ARG A 262 -16.34 -0.37 -11.15
N ALA A 263 -16.43 -1.17 -12.20
CA ALA A 263 -17.50 -2.16 -12.37
C ALA A 263 -17.32 -3.42 -11.49
N ASN A 264 -16.08 -3.76 -11.11
CA ASN A 264 -15.78 -4.87 -10.20
C ASN A 264 -15.66 -4.41 -8.73
N ALA A 265 -15.32 -3.13 -8.50
CA ALA A 265 -15.19 -2.49 -7.20
C ALA A 265 -14.35 -3.33 -6.21
N CYS A 266 -14.92 -3.72 -5.07
CA CYS A 266 -14.21 -4.52 -4.05
C CYS A 266 -13.71 -5.85 -4.61
N GLU A 267 -14.45 -6.44 -5.54
CA GLU A 267 -14.08 -7.70 -6.19
C GLU A 267 -12.95 -7.52 -7.21
N SER A 268 -12.42 -6.31 -7.44
CA SER A 268 -11.14 -6.15 -8.15
C SER A 268 -9.98 -6.75 -7.37
N CYS A 269 -10.03 -6.72 -6.04
CA CYS A 269 -8.94 -7.19 -5.18
C CYS A 269 -9.38 -8.35 -4.28
N HIS A 270 -10.61 -8.31 -3.78
CA HIS A 270 -11.13 -9.30 -2.85
C HIS A 270 -11.80 -10.47 -3.56
N GLN A 271 -11.75 -11.62 -2.90
CA GLN A 271 -12.32 -12.89 -3.30
C GLN A 271 -13.04 -13.45 -2.06
N PRO A 272 -14.39 -13.40 -1.99
CA PRO A 272 -15.12 -13.75 -0.78
C PRO A 272 -15.08 -15.24 -0.41
N HIS A 273 -14.67 -16.11 -1.34
CA HIS A 273 -14.54 -17.54 -1.13
C HIS A 273 -13.28 -18.05 -1.83
N GLY A 274 -12.42 -18.81 -1.15
CA GLY A 274 -11.14 -19.25 -1.73
C GLY A 274 -10.11 -18.12 -1.83
N GLY A 275 -10.08 -17.22 -0.84
CA GLY A 275 -9.10 -16.15 -0.73
C GLY A 275 -7.66 -16.66 -0.54
N SER A 276 -6.68 -15.88 -0.97
CA SER A 276 -5.26 -16.28 -0.84
C SER A 276 -4.68 -16.05 0.56
N ASP A 277 -5.38 -15.28 1.40
CA ASP A 277 -5.00 -15.01 2.79
C ASP A 277 -6.20 -14.57 3.63
N GLN A 278 -5.92 -14.27 4.90
CA GLN A 278 -6.91 -13.81 5.88
C GLN A 278 -7.60 -12.49 5.49
N ARG A 279 -7.12 -11.72 4.52
CA ARG A 279 -7.78 -10.50 4.02
C ARG A 279 -8.66 -10.80 2.81
N LEU A 280 -8.80 -12.08 2.45
CA LEU A 280 -9.65 -12.58 1.37
C LEU A 280 -9.33 -11.89 0.05
N VAL A 281 -8.03 -11.77 -0.28
CA VAL A 281 -7.59 -11.19 -1.55
C VAL A 281 -7.38 -12.25 -2.62
N LYS A 282 -7.52 -11.89 -3.89
CA LYS A 282 -7.32 -12.79 -5.02
C LYS A 282 -5.89 -13.30 -5.09
N SER A 283 -5.77 -14.58 -5.44
CA SER A 283 -4.50 -15.19 -5.84
C SER A 283 -4.30 -15.06 -7.36
N TYR A 284 -3.05 -14.89 -7.76
CA TYR A 284 -2.59 -14.97 -9.15
C TYR A 284 -1.46 -16.01 -9.30
N GLY A 285 -1.25 -16.87 -8.29
CA GLY A 285 -0.19 -17.88 -8.31
C GLY A 285 1.23 -17.31 -8.22
N LYS A 286 1.37 -15.99 -7.99
CA LYS A 286 2.67 -15.33 -7.78
C LYS A 286 3.04 -15.39 -6.30
N ASN A 287 4.27 -15.79 -5.98
CA ASN A 287 4.73 -15.82 -4.60
C ASN A 287 5.24 -14.44 -4.13
N TYR A 288 4.41 -13.40 -4.23
CA TYR A 288 4.75 -12.02 -3.85
C TYR A 288 3.93 -11.52 -2.65
N GLY A 289 3.30 -12.43 -1.90
CA GLY A 289 2.39 -12.07 -0.82
C GLY A 289 1.17 -11.30 -1.33
N ILE A 290 0.72 -10.31 -0.56
CA ILE A 290 -0.42 -9.46 -0.96
C ILE A 290 -0.09 -8.62 -2.20
N SER A 291 1.18 -8.31 -2.46
CA SER A 291 1.58 -7.45 -3.59
C SER A 291 1.15 -8.00 -4.95
N GLN A 292 0.94 -9.32 -5.06
CA GLN A 292 0.46 -9.94 -6.31
C GLN A 292 -0.87 -9.37 -6.79
N VAL A 293 -1.78 -9.00 -5.87
CA VAL A 293 -3.09 -8.45 -6.24
C VAL A 293 -2.95 -7.08 -6.90
N CYS A 294 -1.95 -6.31 -6.47
CA CYS A 294 -1.66 -4.99 -7.03
C CYS A 294 -0.99 -5.13 -8.41
N LEU A 295 -0.02 -6.06 -8.51
CA LEU A 295 0.75 -6.32 -9.72
C LEU A 295 -0.06 -7.02 -10.82
N ALA A 296 -1.25 -7.56 -10.54
CA ALA A 296 -2.17 -8.01 -11.58
C ALA A 296 -2.65 -6.85 -12.48
N CYS A 297 -2.66 -5.61 -11.97
CA CYS A 297 -3.05 -4.42 -12.72
C CYS A 297 -1.89 -3.46 -12.99
N HIS A 298 -0.93 -3.37 -12.06
CA HIS A 298 0.20 -2.43 -12.10
C HIS A 298 1.46 -2.99 -12.78
N ASN A 299 1.25 -3.84 -13.79
CA ASN A 299 2.25 -4.46 -14.66
C ASN A 299 2.17 -3.94 -16.11
N GLY A 300 1.51 -2.80 -16.31
CA GLY A 300 1.23 -2.23 -17.64
C GLY A 300 0.01 -2.81 -18.37
N ASN A 301 -0.68 -3.84 -17.84
CA ASN A 301 -1.82 -4.47 -18.54
C ASN A 301 -3.20 -3.88 -18.22
N VAL A 302 -3.33 -3.12 -17.12
CA VAL A 302 -4.50 -2.28 -16.80
C VAL A 302 -4.05 -0.84 -16.54
N ALA A 303 -3.05 -0.68 -15.68
CA ALA A 303 -2.48 0.62 -15.33
C ALA A 303 -1.29 0.94 -16.26
N ILE A 304 -1.56 1.13 -17.55
CA ILE A 304 -0.53 1.31 -18.60
C ILE A 304 0.46 2.45 -18.28
N LYS A 305 -0.01 3.57 -17.71
CA LYS A 305 0.83 4.72 -17.35
C LYS A 305 1.49 4.59 -15.96
N LYS A 306 1.24 3.48 -15.26
CA LYS A 306 1.72 3.23 -13.89
C LYS A 306 2.21 1.78 -13.75
N ASP A 307 3.05 1.36 -14.68
CA ASP A 307 3.74 0.07 -14.59
C ASP A 307 4.81 0.14 -13.51
N ILE A 308 4.45 -0.31 -12.32
CA ILE A 308 5.36 -0.33 -11.18
C ILE A 308 6.20 -1.59 -11.14
N GLU A 309 5.74 -2.68 -11.77
CA GLU A 309 6.48 -3.95 -11.86
C GLU A 309 7.85 -3.72 -12.53
N ALA A 310 7.89 -2.89 -13.58
CA ALA A 310 9.14 -2.49 -14.23
C ALA A 310 10.12 -1.77 -13.28
N SER A 311 9.64 -0.89 -12.40
CA SER A 311 10.48 -0.17 -11.44
C SER A 311 11.00 -1.08 -10.33
N LEU A 312 10.17 -2.00 -9.88
CA LEU A 312 10.49 -2.99 -8.85
C LEU A 312 11.44 -4.08 -9.33
N SER A 313 11.57 -4.24 -10.65
CA SER A 313 12.52 -5.16 -11.28
C SER A 313 13.94 -4.61 -11.42
N LYS A 314 14.19 -3.36 -11.00
CA LYS A 314 15.52 -2.75 -11.03
C LYS A 314 16.44 -3.35 -9.96
N THR A 315 17.74 -3.11 -10.14
CA THR A 315 18.80 -3.72 -9.30
C THR A 315 18.60 -3.44 -7.81
N TYR A 316 18.30 -2.19 -7.44
CA TYR A 316 18.01 -1.79 -6.07
C TYR A 316 16.54 -1.45 -5.99
N ALA A 317 15.79 -2.18 -5.17
CA ALA A 317 14.34 -2.01 -5.05
C ALA A 317 13.87 -2.41 -3.66
N HIS A 318 12.73 -1.86 -3.24
CA HIS A 318 12.05 -2.42 -2.07
C HIS A 318 11.59 -3.86 -2.39
N PRO A 319 11.71 -4.80 -1.44
CA PRO A 319 11.55 -6.23 -1.69
C PRO A 319 10.08 -6.69 -1.78
N VAL A 320 9.21 -5.90 -2.40
CA VAL A 320 7.77 -6.18 -2.55
C VAL A 320 7.47 -7.37 -3.47
N MET A 321 8.42 -7.74 -4.33
CA MET A 321 8.36 -8.91 -5.22
C MET A 321 9.26 -10.06 -4.74
N ASP A 322 9.90 -9.94 -3.59
CA ASP A 322 10.81 -10.97 -3.09
C ASP A 322 10.01 -12.07 -2.35
N PRO A 323 10.05 -13.33 -2.83
CA PRO A 323 9.27 -14.43 -2.27
C PRO A 323 9.68 -14.79 -0.84
N THR A 324 10.86 -14.39 -0.38
CA THR A 324 11.29 -14.62 1.01
C THR A 324 10.47 -13.81 2.00
N TYR A 325 9.90 -12.67 1.57
CA TYR A 325 9.06 -11.79 2.39
C TYR A 325 7.56 -11.91 2.08
N ALA A 326 7.17 -12.81 1.18
CA ALA A 326 5.78 -13.07 0.86
C ALA A 326 4.98 -13.43 2.12
N TRP A 327 3.75 -12.90 2.21
CA TRP A 327 2.78 -13.19 3.28
C TRP A 327 3.21 -12.78 4.70
N ARG A 328 4.31 -12.03 4.85
CA ARG A 328 4.75 -11.50 6.15
C ARG A 328 3.90 -10.33 6.68
N HIS A 329 3.12 -9.68 5.81
CA HIS A 329 2.19 -8.61 6.15
C HIS A 329 0.95 -9.18 6.83
N SER A 330 0.88 -8.95 8.14
CA SER A 330 -0.09 -9.50 9.08
C SER A 330 -0.48 -8.43 10.12
N PRO A 331 -1.17 -7.35 9.70
CA PRO A 331 -1.57 -6.30 10.61
C PRO A 331 -2.63 -6.79 11.60
N GLU A 332 -2.59 -6.22 12.80
CA GLU A 332 -3.51 -6.53 13.90
C GLU A 332 -4.32 -5.30 14.29
N ARG A 333 -5.46 -5.55 14.96
CA ARG A 333 -6.27 -4.48 15.53
C ARG A 333 -5.73 -4.05 16.89
N ILE A 334 -5.06 -2.91 16.94
CA ILE A 334 -4.46 -2.31 18.13
C ILE A 334 -5.21 -1.02 18.46
N GLY A 335 -5.89 -0.96 19.61
CA GLY A 335 -6.62 0.24 20.03
C GLY A 335 -7.69 0.70 19.03
N GLY A 336 -8.29 -0.23 18.28
CA GLY A 336 -9.28 0.04 17.25
C GLY A 336 -8.69 0.36 15.85
N LYS A 337 -7.37 0.48 15.72
CA LYS A 337 -6.65 0.75 14.47
C LYS A 337 -6.02 -0.52 13.91
N VAL A 338 -5.88 -0.63 12.60
CA VAL A 338 -5.27 -1.81 11.95
C VAL A 338 -3.86 -1.45 11.53
N ARG A 339 -2.85 -2.07 12.15
CA ARG A 339 -1.43 -1.86 11.84
C ARG A 339 -0.57 -3.04 12.28
N GLU A 340 0.66 -3.11 11.79
CA GLU A 340 1.65 -4.09 12.26
C GLU A 340 2.02 -3.84 13.73
N LEU A 341 2.20 -4.91 14.51
CA LEU A 341 2.76 -4.79 15.85
C LEU A 341 4.22 -4.33 15.76
N PRO A 342 4.68 -3.40 16.62
CA PRO A 342 6.08 -2.99 16.65
C PRO A 342 7.05 -4.17 16.81
N ALA A 343 6.67 -5.19 17.60
CA ALA A 343 7.45 -6.42 17.78
C ALA A 343 7.66 -7.22 16.48
N ASN A 344 6.76 -7.09 15.51
CA ASN A 344 6.86 -7.76 14.21
C ASN A 344 7.76 -7.01 13.22
N LEU A 345 8.04 -5.72 13.44
CA LEU A 345 8.85 -4.93 12.50
C LEU A 345 10.35 -5.24 12.57
N GLY A 346 10.82 -5.88 13.65
CA GLY A 346 12.20 -6.34 13.81
C GLY A 346 12.51 -7.59 12.99
N SER A 347 12.31 -8.78 13.59
CA SER A 347 12.66 -10.06 12.95
C SER A 347 11.78 -10.41 11.74
N ASN A 348 10.55 -9.88 11.67
CA ASN A 348 9.64 -10.05 10.54
C ASN A 348 9.68 -8.83 9.61
N ARG A 349 10.86 -8.23 9.41
CA ARG A 349 11.05 -7.13 8.45
C ARG A 349 10.58 -7.56 7.06
N HIS A 350 9.72 -6.74 6.46
CA HIS A 350 9.19 -6.91 5.12
C HIS A 350 8.78 -5.55 4.55
N ALA A 351 8.54 -5.51 3.24
CA ALA A 351 7.85 -4.41 2.59
C ALA A 351 6.94 -5.01 1.53
N GLN A 352 5.64 -4.75 1.64
CA GLN A 352 4.59 -5.08 0.69
C GLN A 352 3.80 -3.80 0.35
N CYS A 353 3.06 -3.78 -0.75
CA CYS A 353 2.35 -2.56 -1.17
C CYS A 353 1.50 -1.90 -0.06
N PRO A 354 0.77 -2.64 0.81
CA PRO A 354 -0.03 -2.06 1.89
C PRO A 354 0.77 -1.43 3.03
N ASP A 355 2.06 -1.74 3.16
CA ASP A 355 2.90 -1.14 4.21
C ASP A 355 3.18 0.34 3.95
N CYS A 356 3.07 0.74 2.68
CA CYS A 356 3.34 2.09 2.18
C CYS A 356 2.10 2.77 1.57
N HIS A 357 1.10 2.01 1.13
CA HIS A 357 -0.11 2.53 0.49
C HIS A 357 -1.37 1.97 1.13
N ASN A 358 -2.38 2.82 1.33
CA ASN A 358 -3.70 2.34 1.69
C ASN A 358 -4.53 2.17 0.40
N PRO A 359 -4.83 0.94 -0.05
CA PRO A 359 -5.55 0.73 -1.31
C PRO A 359 -6.99 1.28 -1.30
N HIS A 360 -7.56 1.56 -0.13
CA HIS A 360 -8.88 2.17 0.03
C HIS A 360 -8.84 3.70 0.07
N ALA A 361 -7.66 4.32 0.19
CA ALA A 361 -7.52 5.77 0.37
C ALA A 361 -6.61 6.43 -0.67
N VAL A 362 -5.75 5.66 -1.34
CA VAL A 362 -4.80 6.16 -2.33
C VAL A 362 -5.51 6.95 -3.42
N SER A 363 -5.07 8.18 -3.67
CA SER A 363 -5.54 8.98 -4.80
C SER A 363 -4.39 9.59 -5.58
N ALA A 364 -4.70 10.18 -6.72
CA ALA A 364 -3.70 10.94 -7.47
C ALA A 364 -3.11 12.02 -6.57
N GLY A 365 -1.79 12.01 -6.51
CA GLY A 365 -0.96 12.90 -5.73
C GLY A 365 0.46 12.65 -6.18
N VAL A 366 1.34 13.58 -5.87
CA VAL A 366 2.74 13.46 -6.26
C VAL A 366 3.64 13.59 -5.06
N SER A 367 4.59 12.66 -4.92
CA SER A 367 5.38 12.45 -3.70
C SER A 367 6.85 12.18 -4.01
N PRO A 368 7.67 13.23 -4.09
CA PRO A 368 7.33 14.54 -4.63
C PRO A 368 7.36 14.46 -6.16
N ASP A 369 6.47 15.18 -6.83
CA ASP A 369 6.68 15.58 -8.22
C ASP A 369 5.60 16.56 -8.67
N ILE A 370 5.78 17.85 -8.48
CA ILE A 370 5.01 18.82 -9.29
C ILE A 370 5.78 19.06 -10.63
N GLY A 371 6.43 18.03 -11.18
CA GLY A 371 7.20 18.11 -12.43
C GLY A 371 8.63 18.66 -12.29
N ASP A 372 9.17 18.68 -11.07
CA ASP A 372 9.71 19.90 -10.46
C ASP A 372 10.96 19.63 -9.61
N ILE A 373 11.99 20.48 -9.67
CA ILE A 373 12.83 20.78 -8.50
C ILE A 373 12.31 22.07 -7.85
N GLY A 374 11.01 22.39 -7.93
CA GLY A 374 10.39 23.36 -7.02
C GLY A 374 10.57 22.86 -5.58
N GLY A 375 10.96 23.75 -4.65
CA GLY A 375 11.21 23.36 -3.27
C GLY A 375 10.03 22.56 -2.70
N THR A 376 10.28 21.32 -2.31
CA THR A 376 9.28 20.46 -1.66
C THR A 376 9.12 20.90 -0.20
N ASN A 377 8.18 20.27 0.51
CA ASN A 377 7.90 20.58 1.92
C ASN A 377 7.74 19.32 2.78
N ASN A 378 8.21 18.16 2.29
CA ASN A 378 8.14 16.86 2.95
C ASN A 378 6.71 16.41 3.39
N LEU A 379 5.65 17.11 2.97
CA LEU A 379 4.28 16.71 3.29
C LEU A 379 3.97 15.35 2.66
N ALA A 380 3.23 14.52 3.41
CA ALA A 380 2.74 13.27 2.89
C ALA A 380 1.77 13.53 1.72
N SER A 381 2.09 12.94 0.57
CA SER A 381 1.24 13.06 -0.61
C SER A 381 -0.01 12.20 -0.50
N ASN A 382 -1.02 12.50 -1.31
CA ASN A 382 -2.26 11.72 -1.36
C ASN A 382 -2.07 10.24 -1.74
N VAL A 383 -0.91 9.88 -2.34
CA VAL A 383 -0.58 8.46 -2.58
C VAL A 383 -0.28 7.68 -1.30
N LEU A 384 0.00 8.37 -0.20
CA LEU A 384 0.26 7.83 1.14
C LEU A 384 -0.90 8.07 2.11
N LYS A 385 -2.06 8.55 1.62
CA LYS A 385 -3.22 8.85 2.47
C LYS A 385 -3.65 7.62 3.26
N GLY A 386 -3.94 7.79 4.55
CA GLY A 386 -4.45 6.72 5.40
C GLY A 386 -3.41 5.63 5.70
N VAL A 387 -2.13 5.94 5.51
CA VAL A 387 -0.99 5.09 5.88
C VAL A 387 -0.44 5.59 7.20
N TRP A 388 -0.08 4.66 8.08
CA TRP A 388 0.47 4.98 9.39
C TRP A 388 2.00 5.02 9.37
N GLY A 389 2.57 5.78 10.31
CA GLY A 389 4.00 5.95 10.50
C GLY A 389 4.36 6.27 11.95
N VAL A 390 5.56 6.82 12.16
CA VAL A 390 6.06 7.16 13.50
C VAL A 390 6.67 8.56 13.54
N GLU A 391 6.41 9.27 14.63
CA GLU A 391 7.02 10.55 14.97
C GLU A 391 8.10 10.36 16.04
N PRO A 392 9.37 10.66 15.75
CA PRO A 392 10.45 10.53 16.72
C PRO A 392 10.43 11.59 17.84
N SER A 393 10.86 11.17 19.03
CA SER A 393 11.23 12.10 20.11
C SER A 393 12.72 12.43 20.02
N TRP A 394 13.04 13.66 19.60
CA TRP A 394 14.40 14.05 19.23
C TRP A 394 15.31 14.29 20.46
N PRO A 395 16.39 13.51 20.63
CA PRO A 395 17.39 13.74 21.67
C PRO A 395 18.35 14.89 21.28
N GLY A 396 19.34 15.18 22.13
CA GLY A 396 20.41 16.12 21.80
C GLY A 396 21.29 15.69 20.62
N ASN A 397 22.27 16.52 20.27
CA ASN A 397 23.19 16.30 19.14
C ASN A 397 23.73 14.86 19.11
N TRP A 398 23.51 14.17 17.99
CA TRP A 398 23.92 12.79 17.73
C TRP A 398 23.41 11.74 18.73
N GLY A 399 22.36 12.06 19.49
CA GLY A 399 21.73 11.13 20.42
C GLY A 399 20.95 10.01 19.69
N GLN A 400 21.02 8.80 20.23
CA GLN A 400 20.19 7.67 19.78
C GLN A 400 18.71 7.96 20.05
N VAL A 401 17.88 7.85 19.02
CA VAL A 401 16.43 8.02 19.15
C VAL A 401 15.82 6.70 19.63
N THR A 402 15.16 6.71 20.78
CA THR A 402 14.49 5.52 21.34
C THR A 402 13.00 5.71 21.60
N GLY A 403 12.51 6.95 21.59
CA GLY A 403 11.10 7.29 21.77
C GLY A 403 10.42 7.61 20.45
N PHE A 404 9.29 6.96 20.18
CA PHE A 404 8.48 7.15 18.98
C PHE A 404 7.00 7.20 19.34
N THR A 405 6.24 8.07 18.69
CA THR A 405 4.78 8.12 18.77
C THR A 405 4.20 7.63 17.45
N GLU A 406 3.28 6.66 17.49
CA GLU A 406 2.61 6.18 16.27
C GLU A 406 1.62 7.23 15.73
N VAL A 407 1.58 7.37 14.41
CA VAL A 407 0.71 8.32 13.69
C VAL A 407 -0.13 7.53 12.71
N ASP A 408 -1.46 7.50 12.89
CA ASP A 408 -2.36 6.65 12.09
C ASP A 408 -2.56 7.11 10.64
N ASP A 409 -2.43 8.42 10.38
CA ASP A 409 -2.45 9.03 9.05
C ASP A 409 -1.29 10.02 8.99
N ILE A 410 -0.21 9.64 8.32
CA ILE A 410 1.01 10.44 8.28
C ILE A 410 0.74 11.83 7.71
N GLN A 411 1.42 12.82 8.28
CA GLN A 411 1.40 14.21 7.80
C GLN A 411 2.66 14.52 6.98
N TYR A 412 3.76 13.80 7.26
CA TYR A 412 5.05 13.98 6.62
C TYR A 412 5.59 12.65 6.08
N GLN A 413 6.28 12.67 4.94
CA GLN A 413 6.79 11.45 4.31
C GLN A 413 7.79 10.71 5.21
N TYR A 414 8.67 11.42 5.94
CA TYR A 414 9.63 10.76 6.82
C TYR A 414 8.96 9.87 7.87
N GLN A 415 7.73 10.17 8.29
CA GLN A 415 7.05 9.36 9.32
C GLN A 415 6.83 7.92 8.86
N LEU A 416 6.58 7.73 7.57
CA LEU A 416 6.53 6.41 6.94
C LEU A 416 7.92 5.79 6.83
N CYS A 417 8.91 6.54 6.36
CA CYS A 417 10.26 6.00 6.15
C CYS A 417 10.92 5.57 7.46
N LEU A 418 10.81 6.39 8.51
CA LEU A 418 11.38 6.10 9.83
C LEU A 418 10.69 4.93 10.54
N LYS A 419 9.46 4.57 10.16
CA LYS A 419 8.81 3.34 10.64
C LYS A 419 9.66 2.10 10.32
N CYS A 420 10.37 2.09 9.19
CA CYS A 420 11.13 0.93 8.73
C CYS A 420 12.64 1.14 8.76
N HIS A 421 13.12 2.38 8.63
CA HIS A 421 14.53 2.72 8.49
C HIS A 421 15.14 3.34 9.77
N SER A 422 14.55 3.10 10.93
CA SER A 422 15.07 3.66 12.18
C SER A 422 15.17 2.65 13.31
N TYR A 423 15.68 3.10 14.45
CA TYR A 423 15.64 2.37 15.72
C TYR A 423 14.26 1.79 16.03
N TYR A 424 13.17 2.42 15.58
CA TYR A 424 11.82 1.90 15.77
C TYR A 424 11.66 0.46 15.27
N ALA A 425 12.18 0.16 14.08
CA ALA A 425 12.15 -1.20 13.51
C ALA A 425 13.37 -2.03 13.96
N PHE A 426 14.54 -1.41 14.07
CA PHE A 426 15.80 -2.13 14.24
C PHE A 426 16.18 -2.42 15.69
N GLY A 427 15.66 -1.64 16.63
CA GLY A 427 16.28 -1.47 17.93
C GLY A 427 17.75 -1.04 17.80
N SER A 428 18.59 -1.51 18.70
CA SER A 428 20.02 -1.18 18.74
C SER A 428 20.87 -1.92 17.68
N SER A 429 20.27 -2.74 16.83
CA SER A 429 20.97 -3.64 15.93
C SER A 429 20.48 -3.45 14.49
N PRO A 430 20.97 -2.43 13.76
CA PRO A 430 20.63 -2.23 12.37
C PRO A 430 20.93 -3.47 11.51
N PRO A 431 20.08 -3.77 10.51
CA PRO A 431 20.26 -4.94 9.67
C PRO A 431 21.47 -4.80 8.75
N VAL A 432 21.96 -5.95 8.28
CA VAL A 432 23.00 -6.02 7.23
C VAL A 432 22.48 -5.36 5.95
N GLU A 433 23.37 -4.65 5.26
CA GLU A 433 23.07 -4.06 3.95
C GLU A 433 22.76 -5.20 2.94
N PRO A 434 21.57 -5.20 2.31
CA PRO A 434 21.08 -6.37 1.61
C PRO A 434 21.80 -6.68 0.29
N TYR A 435 22.58 -5.73 -0.26
CA TYR A 435 23.26 -5.87 -1.54
C TYR A 435 24.78 -6.13 -1.40
N GLY A 436 25.28 -6.38 -0.18
CA GLY A 436 26.67 -6.72 0.07
C GLY A 436 27.66 -5.62 -0.32
N ARG A 437 27.29 -4.34 -0.17
CA ARG A 437 28.13 -3.21 -0.55
C ARG A 437 29.43 -3.18 0.27
N PRO A 438 30.60 -3.06 -0.40
CA PRO A 438 31.84 -2.78 0.29
C PRO A 438 31.72 -1.52 1.15
N TYR A 439 32.21 -1.56 2.39
CA TYR A 439 32.22 -0.46 3.37
C TYR A 439 30.87 -0.07 4.00
N TYR A 440 29.75 -0.52 3.44
CA TYR A 440 28.40 -0.35 4.00
C TYR A 440 27.89 -1.71 4.47
N THR A 441 28.41 -2.21 5.58
CA THR A 441 28.10 -3.58 6.06
C THR A 441 26.73 -3.67 6.72
N THR A 442 26.27 -2.59 7.35
CA THR A 442 24.95 -2.49 7.98
C THR A 442 24.28 -1.19 7.57
N LEU A 443 22.95 -1.18 7.53
CA LEU A 443 22.19 0.06 7.44
C LEU A 443 22.46 0.92 8.68
N THR A 444 22.23 2.22 8.56
CA THR A 444 22.33 3.16 9.68
C THR A 444 20.95 3.57 10.17
N ASP A 445 20.87 4.08 11.40
CA ASP A 445 19.62 4.58 11.96
C ASP A 445 19.31 5.98 11.43
N GLN A 446 18.35 6.06 10.52
CA GLN A 446 17.99 7.29 9.85
C GLN A 446 17.38 8.32 10.81
N SER A 447 16.78 7.88 11.92
CA SER A 447 16.25 8.81 12.92
C SER A 447 17.38 9.49 13.69
N GLN A 448 18.49 8.81 13.99
CA GLN A 448 19.65 9.47 14.59
C GLN A 448 20.28 10.49 13.63
N GLU A 449 20.39 10.13 12.35
CA GLU A 449 21.02 10.97 11.34
C GLU A 449 20.21 12.23 11.02
N PHE A 450 18.90 12.11 10.84
CA PHE A 450 18.01 13.24 10.56
C PHE A 450 17.57 14.02 11.81
N ASN A 451 18.13 13.72 12.98
CA ASN A 451 17.81 14.44 14.21
C ASN A 451 18.03 15.95 14.01
N PRO A 452 16.98 16.80 14.13
CA PRO A 452 17.09 18.23 13.90
C PRO A 452 17.91 18.95 14.97
N ASN A 453 18.33 18.28 16.05
CA ASN A 453 19.29 18.80 17.02
C ASN A 453 20.75 18.54 16.62
N ASN A 454 21.00 17.77 15.55
CA ASN A 454 22.35 17.60 15.01
C ASN A 454 22.93 18.94 14.54
N ALA A 455 24.27 19.03 14.55
CA ALA A 455 24.98 20.22 14.13
C ALA A 455 24.82 20.51 12.63
N SER A 456 24.60 19.48 11.80
CA SER A 456 24.22 19.63 10.40
C SER A 456 23.35 18.47 9.91
N TYR A 457 22.50 18.75 8.92
CA TYR A 457 21.62 17.78 8.27
C TYR A 457 21.05 18.35 6.97
N HIS A 458 20.66 17.46 6.07
CA HIS A 458 19.76 17.77 4.97
C HIS A 458 18.33 17.94 5.51
N PRO A 459 17.57 18.94 5.03
CA PRO A 459 16.37 19.43 5.71
C PRO A 459 15.14 18.54 5.49
N VAL A 460 15.15 17.29 5.97
CA VAL A 460 13.97 16.40 5.89
C VAL A 460 12.93 16.74 6.96
N VAL A 461 13.38 16.78 8.21
CA VAL A 461 12.52 16.95 9.38
C VAL A 461 12.31 18.43 9.73
N ALA A 462 13.31 19.26 9.47
CA ALA A 462 13.31 20.69 9.78
C ALA A 462 14.13 21.47 8.74
N PRO A 463 13.93 22.79 8.61
CA PRO A 463 14.79 23.64 7.78
C PRO A 463 16.27 23.52 8.14
N GLY A 464 17.14 23.77 7.15
CA GLY A 464 18.58 23.66 7.29
C GLY A 464 19.17 24.66 8.29
N LYS A 465 20.38 24.36 8.79
CA LYS A 465 21.10 25.16 9.80
C LYS A 465 22.32 25.92 9.27
N ASN A 466 22.48 26.01 7.95
CA ASN A 466 23.66 26.63 7.36
C ASN A 466 23.72 28.11 7.77
N ASP A 467 24.86 28.52 8.34
CA ASP A 467 25.09 29.84 8.94
C ASP A 467 26.05 30.72 8.11
N PHE A 468 26.37 30.31 6.87
CA PHE A 468 27.28 31.03 6.00
C PHE A 468 26.56 31.95 5.00
N TYR A 469 27.24 33.03 4.63
CA TYR A 469 26.80 34.00 3.63
C TYR A 469 27.60 33.84 2.34
N MET A 470 26.91 33.88 1.20
CA MET A 470 27.55 33.94 -0.11
C MET A 470 27.82 35.40 -0.46
N VAL A 471 29.09 35.78 -0.62
CA VAL A 471 29.46 37.14 -1.06
C VAL A 471 30.20 37.06 -2.39
N VAL A 472 29.67 37.74 -3.41
CA VAL A 472 30.23 37.72 -4.77
C VAL A 472 30.56 39.13 -5.26
N PRO A 473 31.84 39.54 -5.28
CA PRO A 473 32.23 40.83 -5.86
C PRO A 473 32.02 40.83 -7.38
N GLY A 474 31.09 41.65 -7.87
CA GLY A 474 30.92 41.92 -9.31
C GLY A 474 30.17 40.87 -10.13
N SER A 475 29.46 39.91 -9.51
CA SER A 475 28.59 38.96 -10.24
C SER A 475 27.10 39.25 -10.07
N SER A 476 26.28 38.66 -10.94
CA SER A 476 24.82 38.72 -10.91
C SER A 476 24.18 37.89 -9.78
N TYR A 477 24.96 37.09 -9.05
CA TYR A 477 24.45 36.16 -8.04
C TYR A 477 24.19 36.79 -6.66
N CYS A 478 24.74 37.99 -6.37
CA CYS A 478 24.46 38.92 -5.24
C CYS A 478 25.75 39.44 -4.58
N SER A 479 25.82 40.75 -4.29
CA SER A 479 27.05 41.45 -3.88
C SER A 479 27.03 42.05 -2.46
N THR A 480 25.90 42.03 -1.72
CA THR A 480 25.84 42.50 -0.31
C THR A 480 24.68 41.84 0.45
N GLY A 481 24.95 41.24 1.62
CA GLY A 481 23.91 40.72 2.54
C GLY A 481 23.26 39.40 2.17
N CYS A 482 23.89 38.58 1.32
CA CYS A 482 23.28 37.38 0.72
C CYS A 482 23.51 36.12 1.58
N ASP A 483 22.45 35.36 1.83
CA ASP A 483 22.56 34.01 2.39
C ASP A 483 22.98 32.99 1.31
N TYR A 484 23.00 31.70 1.64
CA TYR A 484 23.39 30.65 0.71
C TYR A 484 22.30 30.26 -0.31
N SER A 485 21.18 30.99 -0.40
CA SER A 485 20.06 30.65 -1.30
C SER A 485 20.48 30.55 -2.76
N SER A 486 21.42 31.40 -3.20
CA SER A 486 21.91 31.41 -4.58
C SER A 486 22.76 30.18 -4.93
N SER A 487 23.12 29.36 -3.94
CA SER A 487 23.82 28.08 -4.14
C SER A 487 22.86 26.89 -4.29
N LEU A 488 21.56 27.15 -4.24
CA LEU A 488 20.49 26.16 -4.44
C LEU A 488 19.84 26.36 -5.80
N ILE A 489 19.52 25.25 -6.47
CA ILE A 489 18.87 25.22 -7.79
C ILE A 489 17.54 24.47 -7.74
N GLY A 490 16.76 24.56 -8.81
CA GLY A 490 15.32 24.32 -8.69
C GLY A 490 14.72 25.39 -7.76
N GLY A 491 13.44 25.46 -7.46
CA GLY A 491 12.93 26.40 -6.45
C GLY A 491 13.35 26.13 -4.99
N PHE A 492 14.50 25.50 -4.70
CA PHE A 492 14.97 25.28 -3.33
C PHE A 492 15.46 26.58 -2.68
N THR A 493 15.09 26.75 -1.42
CA THR A 493 15.49 27.90 -0.58
C THR A 493 16.07 27.41 0.74
N PRO A 494 16.77 28.28 1.50
CA PRO A 494 17.24 27.93 2.84
C PRO A 494 16.15 27.42 3.79
N SER A 495 14.89 27.83 3.57
CA SER A 495 13.73 27.43 4.36
C SER A 495 13.03 26.15 3.89
N SER A 496 13.41 25.63 2.71
CA SER A 496 12.78 24.44 2.12
C SER A 496 13.07 23.17 2.96
N THR A 497 12.14 22.23 2.93
CA THR A 497 12.31 20.89 3.52
C THR A 497 12.04 19.82 2.48
N LEU A 498 12.82 18.75 2.47
CA LEU A 498 12.76 17.70 1.44
C LEU A 498 12.11 16.41 1.92
N GLY A 499 11.40 15.73 1.03
CA GLY A 499 10.95 14.36 1.26
C GLY A 499 12.09 13.37 1.02
N CYS A 500 12.06 12.21 1.68
CA CYS A 500 13.02 11.14 1.44
C CYS A 500 13.12 10.76 -0.06
N SER A 501 12.00 10.79 -0.79
CA SER A 501 12.01 10.48 -2.23
C SER A 501 12.49 11.60 -3.15
N ASP A 502 12.86 12.77 -2.61
CA ASP A 502 13.66 13.76 -3.36
C ASP A 502 15.08 13.23 -3.65
N CYS A 503 15.56 12.28 -2.85
CA CYS A 503 16.85 11.60 -3.03
C CYS A 503 16.67 10.12 -3.40
N HIS A 504 15.72 9.43 -2.77
CA HIS A 504 15.44 8.01 -2.96
C HIS A 504 14.25 7.80 -3.92
N SER A 505 14.52 7.75 -5.21
CA SER A 505 13.53 7.49 -6.26
C SER A 505 14.14 6.66 -7.37
N ASP A 506 13.30 6.30 -8.33
CA ASP A 506 13.73 5.80 -9.62
C ASP A 506 14.73 6.76 -10.33
N ASN A 507 15.55 6.17 -11.22
CA ASN A 507 16.58 6.85 -11.99
C ASN A 507 16.08 7.59 -13.25
N ASP A 508 14.77 7.84 -13.45
CA ASP A 508 14.34 8.71 -14.56
C ASP A 508 14.56 10.19 -14.22
N TYR A 509 15.75 10.69 -14.55
CA TYR A 509 16.26 12.02 -14.23
C TYR A 509 15.47 13.18 -14.83
N THR A 510 14.77 12.97 -15.95
CA THR A 510 14.26 14.06 -16.80
C THR A 510 12.75 14.18 -16.78
N GLY A 511 12.04 13.24 -16.12
CA GLY A 511 10.57 13.22 -16.08
C GLY A 511 9.91 13.09 -17.46
N THR A 512 10.69 12.85 -18.52
CA THR A 512 10.22 12.80 -19.91
C THR A 512 9.55 11.49 -20.26
N LEU A 513 9.73 10.42 -19.49
CA LEU A 513 9.11 9.15 -19.85
C LEU A 513 7.63 9.09 -19.53
N GLY A 514 7.07 9.95 -18.68
CA GLY A 514 5.62 10.09 -18.41
C GLY A 514 4.87 8.79 -18.05
N SER A 515 5.59 7.68 -17.89
CA SER A 515 5.10 6.31 -17.86
C SER A 515 5.70 5.51 -16.69
N VAL A 516 6.71 6.05 -16.00
CA VAL A 516 7.34 5.43 -14.82
C VAL A 516 6.75 6.05 -13.54
N PRO A 517 6.19 5.26 -12.62
CA PRO A 517 5.76 5.77 -11.32
C PRO A 517 6.96 6.26 -10.50
N LYS A 518 6.90 7.54 -10.11
CA LYS A 518 7.90 8.15 -9.23
C LYS A 518 7.75 7.67 -7.79
N GLY A 519 8.87 7.65 -7.06
CA GLY A 519 8.93 7.24 -5.66
C GLY A 519 9.95 6.12 -5.41
N PRO A 520 10.11 5.73 -4.13
CA PRO A 520 11.15 4.81 -3.70
C PRO A 520 10.78 3.35 -4.03
N HIS A 521 10.58 3.02 -5.30
CA HIS A 521 10.22 1.67 -5.72
C HIS A 521 11.46 0.88 -6.13
N GLY A 522 12.24 1.43 -7.07
CA GLY A 522 13.53 0.89 -7.44
C GLY A 522 14.33 1.79 -8.37
N SER A 523 15.66 1.63 -8.37
CA SER A 523 16.64 2.39 -9.13
C SER A 523 17.85 1.51 -9.48
N ASP A 524 18.62 1.93 -10.48
CA ASP A 524 19.92 1.34 -10.82
C ASP A 524 21.07 1.97 -10.02
N ASN A 525 20.81 3.04 -9.27
CA ASN A 525 21.79 3.61 -8.34
C ASN A 525 21.51 3.12 -6.93
N TRP A 526 22.55 2.63 -6.25
CA TRP A 526 22.45 2.32 -4.83
C TRP A 526 22.52 3.60 -4.00
N ALA A 527 21.79 3.74 -2.89
CA ALA A 527 20.77 2.85 -2.31
C ALA A 527 19.35 3.28 -2.74
N MET A 528 18.93 2.90 -3.94
CA MET A 528 17.73 3.42 -4.60
C MET A 528 17.77 4.94 -4.84
N LEU A 529 18.94 5.47 -5.20
CA LEU A 529 19.09 6.89 -5.43
C LEU A 529 18.57 7.29 -6.81
N ARG A 530 17.95 8.46 -6.90
CA ARG A 530 17.53 9.02 -8.19
C ARG A 530 18.69 9.35 -9.11
N ALA A 531 19.90 9.46 -8.56
CA ALA A 531 21.12 9.85 -9.27
C ALA A 531 22.39 9.22 -8.67
N PRO A 532 23.51 9.18 -9.41
CA PRO A 532 24.74 8.60 -8.90
C PRO A 532 25.27 9.35 -7.69
N TRP A 533 25.78 8.60 -6.72
CA TRP A 533 26.54 9.06 -5.57
C TRP A 533 27.67 8.06 -5.31
N ASP A 534 28.90 8.50 -5.51
CA ASP A 534 30.10 7.67 -5.44
C ASP A 534 31.35 8.49 -5.09
N SER A 535 32.49 7.80 -5.01
CA SER A 535 33.78 8.41 -4.67
C SER A 535 34.30 9.43 -5.69
N GLY A 536 33.72 9.49 -6.89
CA GLY A 536 34.03 10.48 -7.92
C GLY A 536 33.13 11.71 -7.87
N THR A 537 32.09 11.73 -7.03
CA THR A 537 31.12 12.83 -7.02
C THR A 537 31.77 14.16 -6.63
N GLY A 538 31.55 15.18 -7.46
CA GLY A 538 32.18 16.49 -7.38
C GLY A 538 33.50 16.59 -8.17
N TYR A 539 34.10 15.47 -8.59
CA TYR A 539 35.38 15.51 -9.29
C TYR A 539 35.20 16.12 -10.68
N TYR A 540 35.73 17.34 -10.87
CA TYR A 540 35.48 18.20 -12.03
C TYR A 540 33.97 18.47 -12.29
N ALA A 541 33.67 19.46 -13.14
CA ALA A 541 32.29 19.72 -13.59
C ALA A 541 31.67 18.55 -14.39
N THR A 542 32.37 17.42 -14.55
CA THR A 542 31.93 16.22 -15.28
C THR A 542 30.91 15.38 -14.51
N THR A 543 30.69 15.67 -13.22
CA THR A 543 29.70 14.97 -12.39
C THR A 543 28.46 15.82 -12.08
N ALA A 544 28.18 16.85 -12.89
CA ALA A 544 27.03 17.75 -12.71
C ALA A 544 25.66 17.04 -12.72
N ASP A 545 25.60 15.81 -13.23
CA ASP A 545 24.42 14.96 -13.24
C ASP A 545 24.25 14.10 -11.97
N HIS A 546 25.23 14.10 -11.05
CA HIS A 546 25.19 13.39 -9.77
C HIS A 546 24.17 13.99 -8.77
N LEU A 547 23.87 13.22 -7.71
CA LEU A 547 22.78 13.49 -6.77
C LEU A 547 22.82 14.88 -6.14
N CYS A 548 23.98 15.31 -5.65
CA CYS A 548 24.13 16.58 -4.94
C CYS A 548 23.71 17.77 -5.81
N PHE A 549 24.03 17.71 -7.11
CA PHE A 549 23.77 18.77 -8.08
C PHE A 549 22.34 18.78 -8.62
N LYS A 550 21.42 18.02 -8.00
CA LYS A 550 19.98 18.22 -8.18
C LYS A 550 19.44 19.33 -7.30
N CYS A 551 20.15 19.68 -6.21
CA CYS A 551 19.74 20.73 -5.30
C CYS A 551 20.81 21.82 -5.16
N HIS A 552 22.09 21.45 -5.31
CA HIS A 552 23.22 22.37 -5.21
C HIS A 552 23.69 22.82 -6.59
N ASP A 553 24.02 24.11 -6.71
CA ASP A 553 24.58 24.64 -7.94
C ASP A 553 25.99 24.08 -8.18
N VAL A 554 26.18 23.41 -9.31
CA VAL A 554 27.49 22.87 -9.69
C VAL A 554 28.52 23.96 -9.87
N ASP A 555 28.15 25.14 -10.35
CA ASP A 555 29.08 26.25 -10.57
C ASP A 555 29.62 26.82 -9.24
N VAL A 556 28.92 26.59 -8.13
CA VAL A 556 29.36 26.98 -6.78
C VAL A 556 30.24 25.91 -6.12
N TYR A 557 29.96 24.63 -6.32
CA TYR A 557 30.60 23.56 -5.53
C TYR A 557 31.55 22.63 -6.32
N GLY A 558 31.45 22.56 -7.65
CA GLY A 558 32.23 21.62 -8.48
C GLY A 558 32.64 22.12 -9.88
N GLY A 559 32.30 23.35 -10.24
CA GLY A 559 32.58 23.93 -11.55
C GLY A 559 34.08 24.10 -11.85
N ASN A 560 34.43 24.22 -13.13
CA ASN A 560 35.81 24.38 -13.60
C ASN A 560 36.24 25.85 -13.80
N SER A 561 35.29 26.78 -13.68
CA SER A 561 35.52 28.21 -13.85
C SER A 561 35.69 28.83 -12.48
N TRP A 562 36.79 29.55 -12.22
CA TRP A 562 37.06 30.20 -10.93
C TRP A 562 36.04 31.30 -10.65
N ALA A 563 34.87 30.87 -10.22
CA ALA A 563 33.76 31.73 -9.91
C ALA A 563 34.09 32.43 -8.56
N PRO A 564 33.90 33.76 -8.44
CA PRO A 564 34.40 34.57 -7.32
C PRO A 564 33.58 34.45 -6.03
N GLU A 565 32.65 33.49 -5.96
CA GLU A 565 31.76 33.26 -4.83
C GLU A 565 32.55 32.85 -3.58
N ARG A 566 31.96 33.06 -2.41
CA ARG A 566 32.50 32.57 -1.13
C ARG A 566 31.52 31.63 -0.48
N THR A 567 31.84 30.34 -0.45
CA THR A 567 31.15 29.38 0.40
C THR A 567 31.70 29.46 1.84
N GLY A 568 31.07 28.73 2.77
CA GLY A 568 31.61 28.54 4.13
C GLY A 568 33.04 27.98 4.14
N PHE A 569 33.46 27.29 3.07
CA PHE A 569 34.84 26.87 2.81
C PHE A 569 35.55 27.86 1.88
N SER A 570 35.98 28.98 2.45
CA SER A 570 36.76 30.01 1.76
C SER A 570 37.87 30.52 2.69
N THR A 571 38.83 31.27 2.13
CA THR A 571 39.93 31.89 2.88
C THR A 571 39.97 33.40 2.65
N PRO A 572 40.32 34.22 3.66
CA PRO A 572 40.54 35.65 3.48
C PRO A 572 41.85 35.87 2.71
N GLY A 573 41.76 36.04 1.40
CA GLY A 573 42.77 36.76 0.62
C GLY A 573 44.21 36.28 0.70
N GLN A 574 44.51 34.98 0.56
CA GLN A 574 45.87 34.56 0.22
C GLN A 574 46.15 34.77 -1.27
N SER A 575 46.93 35.79 -1.59
CA SER A 575 47.63 35.93 -2.87
C SER A 575 48.72 34.85 -2.96
N GLY A 576 48.33 33.62 -3.35
CA GLY A 576 49.17 32.45 -3.16
C GLY A 576 49.10 31.34 -4.21
N MET A 577 48.51 31.58 -5.39
CA MET A 577 48.91 31.03 -6.69
C MET A 577 48.03 31.74 -7.74
N MET A 578 48.64 32.62 -8.54
CA MET A 578 48.00 33.38 -9.64
C MET A 578 47.08 34.58 -9.28
N GLY A 579 47.32 35.29 -8.17
CA GLY A 579 46.93 36.72 -8.07
C GLY A 579 45.45 37.12 -7.90
N TYR A 580 44.53 36.23 -7.52
CA TYR A 580 43.11 36.58 -7.28
C TYR A 580 42.76 36.75 -5.80
N PRO A 581 42.00 37.80 -5.40
CA PRO A 581 41.63 38.08 -4.02
C PRO A 581 40.44 37.22 -3.53
N ALA A 582 40.71 36.31 -2.57
CA ALA A 582 39.78 35.40 -1.88
C ALA A 582 39.06 34.37 -2.78
N LYS A 583 39.32 33.08 -2.54
CA LYS A 583 38.81 31.98 -3.37
C LYS A 583 37.86 31.07 -2.60
N ASN A 584 36.77 30.68 -3.25
CA ASN A 584 36.00 29.48 -2.92
C ASN A 584 36.95 28.26 -2.94
N LEU A 585 37.20 27.66 -1.79
CA LEU A 585 38.14 26.54 -1.73
C LEU A 585 37.52 25.25 -2.30
N HIS A 586 36.19 25.16 -2.43
CA HIS A 586 35.56 24.05 -3.17
C HIS A 586 36.03 24.01 -4.62
N MET A 587 36.10 25.15 -5.31
CA MET A 587 36.55 25.20 -6.71
C MET A 587 38.00 24.75 -6.87
N GLN A 588 38.84 25.04 -5.88
CA GLN A 588 40.23 24.58 -5.88
C GLN A 588 40.31 23.07 -5.71
N HIS A 589 39.63 22.49 -4.72
CA HIS A 589 39.78 21.08 -4.36
C HIS A 589 38.92 20.15 -5.22
N VAL A 590 37.68 20.54 -5.46
CA VAL A 590 36.65 19.75 -6.14
C VAL A 590 36.65 20.05 -7.64
N GLY A 591 36.52 21.34 -8.00
CA GLY A 591 36.57 21.79 -9.41
C GLY A 591 37.91 21.56 -10.10
N GLY A 592 39.01 21.63 -9.35
CA GLY A 592 40.36 21.27 -9.81
C GLY A 592 40.64 19.76 -9.91
N GLY A 593 39.70 18.93 -9.45
CA GLY A 593 39.82 17.48 -9.42
C GLY A 593 40.96 16.98 -8.53
N PHE A 594 41.05 17.50 -7.31
CA PHE A 594 42.00 17.01 -6.30
C PHE A 594 41.32 16.23 -5.17
N ALA A 595 40.03 16.47 -4.94
CA ALA A 595 39.21 15.83 -3.94
C ALA A 595 37.76 15.67 -4.43
N SER A 596 37.08 14.62 -3.97
CA SER A 596 35.63 14.46 -4.13
C SER A 596 34.88 14.93 -2.88
N CYS A 597 33.56 15.11 -2.96
CA CYS A 597 32.76 15.53 -1.80
C CYS A 597 32.94 14.60 -0.59
N GLN A 598 32.99 13.28 -0.83
CA GLN A 598 33.21 12.26 0.21
C GLN A 598 34.59 12.32 0.89
N THR A 599 35.51 13.12 0.35
CA THR A 599 36.82 13.35 0.98
C THR A 599 36.69 14.19 2.25
N CYS A 600 35.73 15.13 2.31
CA CYS A 600 35.56 16.02 3.46
C CYS A 600 34.22 15.81 4.17
N HIS A 601 33.19 15.39 3.43
CA HIS A 601 31.84 15.20 3.94
C HIS A 601 31.52 13.72 4.19
N VAL A 602 30.60 13.46 5.11
CA VAL A 602 30.09 12.11 5.39
C VAL A 602 29.65 11.41 4.11
N ALA A 603 29.93 10.11 4.03
CA ALA A 603 29.52 9.29 2.89
C ALA A 603 28.02 8.92 2.91
N VAL A 604 27.38 9.06 4.08
CA VAL A 604 25.92 8.96 4.29
C VAL A 604 25.37 10.36 4.57
N PRO A 605 25.00 11.13 3.53
CA PRO A 605 24.75 12.56 3.64
C PRO A 605 23.32 12.85 4.13
N HIS A 606 22.96 12.36 5.32
CA HIS A 606 21.67 12.68 5.94
C HIS A 606 21.85 13.77 7.00
N GLY A 607 22.57 13.46 8.08
CA GLY A 607 22.99 14.43 9.07
C GLY A 607 24.16 13.94 9.89
N TRP A 608 24.76 14.87 10.65
CA TRP A 608 26.02 14.60 11.33
C TRP A 608 26.20 15.43 12.60
N LYS A 609 27.00 14.88 13.52
CA LYS A 609 27.31 15.47 14.82
C LYS A 609 28.10 16.78 14.78
N ARG A 610 28.73 17.09 13.65
CA ARG A 610 29.53 18.31 13.39
C ARG A 610 28.89 19.16 12.30
N LYS A 611 29.28 20.44 12.21
CA LYS A 611 28.82 21.37 11.16
C LYS A 611 29.19 20.89 9.76
N ALA A 612 28.39 21.32 8.77
CA ALA A 612 28.60 21.10 7.33
C ALA A 612 28.89 19.65 6.93
N LEU A 613 28.36 18.67 7.66
CA LEU A 613 28.53 17.23 7.40
C LEU A 613 30.00 16.77 7.40
N LEU A 614 30.90 17.45 8.09
CA LEU A 614 32.34 17.20 8.00
C LEU A 614 32.81 15.96 8.79
N VAL A 615 33.69 15.17 8.19
CA VAL A 615 34.29 13.94 8.78
C VAL A 615 35.79 14.07 9.01
N TYR A 616 36.27 13.34 10.01
CA TYR A 616 37.68 13.11 10.27
C TYR A 616 38.15 11.82 9.60
N GLY A 617 39.16 11.95 8.74
CA GLY A 617 39.69 10.84 7.94
C GLY A 617 40.88 10.11 8.58
N GLN A 618 41.79 10.84 9.24
CA GLN A 618 42.94 10.26 9.96
C GLN A 618 43.20 10.99 11.30
N GLY A 619 44.24 10.56 12.01
CA GLY A 619 44.64 11.07 13.32
C GLY A 619 44.16 10.17 14.47
N PRO A 620 44.20 10.65 15.73
CA PRO A 620 43.90 9.82 16.89
C PRO A 620 42.46 9.30 16.93
N ASN A 621 41.50 10.02 16.33
CA ASN A 621 40.08 9.70 16.39
C ASN A 621 39.40 9.86 15.02
N PRO A 622 39.69 8.99 14.03
CA PRO A 622 38.98 9.00 12.76
C PRO A 622 37.52 8.57 12.95
N ASP A 623 36.63 9.04 12.09
CA ASP A 623 35.23 8.61 12.16
C ASP A 623 35.03 7.17 11.68
N PRO A 624 34.05 6.46 12.26
CA PRO A 624 33.80 5.08 11.90
C PRO A 624 33.12 4.97 10.53
N ALA A 625 33.28 3.81 9.90
CA ALA A 625 32.40 3.38 8.81
C ALA A 625 30.94 3.27 9.31
N PRO A 626 29.92 3.49 8.45
CA PRO A 626 30.04 3.81 7.03
C PRO A 626 30.23 5.30 6.73
N TYR A 627 30.23 6.17 7.73
CA TYR A 627 30.25 7.63 7.54
C TYR A 627 31.55 8.14 6.91
N LEU A 628 32.66 7.43 7.13
CA LEU A 628 33.92 7.65 6.44
C LEU A 628 34.09 6.64 5.30
N GLN A 629 33.97 7.09 4.06
CA GLN A 629 34.36 6.30 2.89
C GLN A 629 35.84 6.56 2.59
N ARG A 630 36.65 5.50 2.44
CA ARG A 630 38.09 5.65 2.14
C ARG A 630 38.30 6.20 0.73
N ALA A 631 38.34 7.52 0.60
CA ALA A 631 39.09 8.15 -0.49
C ALA A 631 40.54 7.59 -0.46
N PRO A 632 41.20 7.37 -1.62
CA PRO A 632 42.57 6.86 -1.64
C PRO A 632 43.48 7.66 -0.70
N GLY A 633 44.05 7.01 0.32
CA GLY A 633 44.95 7.64 1.29
C GLY A 633 44.33 8.03 2.65
N GLY A 634 43.04 7.78 2.91
CA GLY A 634 42.40 8.06 4.20
C GLY A 634 42.09 9.54 4.45
N SER A 635 41.97 10.33 3.39
CA SER A 635 41.76 11.77 3.42
C SER A 635 40.48 12.19 4.15
N GLY A 636 40.56 13.28 4.92
CA GLY A 636 39.48 13.89 5.73
C GLY A 636 40.01 15.11 6.49
N ILE A 637 39.16 15.77 7.29
CA ILE A 637 39.61 16.85 8.18
C ILE A 637 40.52 16.27 9.28
N ASP A 638 41.53 17.02 9.73
CA ASP A 638 42.40 16.55 10.81
C ASP A 638 41.60 16.41 12.11
N SER A 639 41.62 15.22 12.73
CA SER A 639 40.88 14.98 13.98
C SER A 639 41.37 15.80 15.18
N ARG A 640 42.46 16.56 15.05
CA ARG A 640 42.92 17.55 16.04
C ARG A 640 42.26 18.92 15.87
N THR A 641 41.61 19.17 14.72
CA THR A 641 40.94 20.42 14.39
C THR A 641 39.55 20.45 15.02
N ASP A 642 39.26 21.44 15.86
CA ASP A 642 37.90 21.69 16.35
C ASP A 642 37.06 22.39 15.28
N VAL A 643 36.45 21.59 14.41
CA VAL A 643 35.67 22.05 13.26
C VAL A 643 34.50 22.94 13.65
N ASP A 644 33.86 22.67 14.79
CA ASP A 644 32.66 23.41 15.20
C ASP A 644 33.01 24.83 15.71
N SER A 645 34.28 25.06 16.08
CA SER A 645 34.81 26.37 16.46
C SER A 645 35.25 27.24 15.29
N ILE A 646 35.44 26.66 14.10
CA ILE A 646 35.90 27.38 12.91
C ILE A 646 34.75 28.23 12.36
N GLN A 647 35.02 29.53 12.18
CA GLN A 647 34.10 30.42 11.50
C GLN A 647 34.18 30.23 9.98
N SER A 648 33.02 30.17 9.33
CA SER A 648 32.89 30.16 7.87
C SER A 648 33.78 31.21 7.22
N GLY A 649 34.60 30.79 6.26
CA GLY A 649 35.55 31.67 5.55
C GLY A 649 36.89 31.92 6.25
N ASN A 650 37.18 31.25 7.37
CA ASN A 650 38.44 31.39 8.11
C ASN A 650 39.21 30.06 8.23
N TRP A 651 39.26 29.28 7.16
CA TRP A 651 39.97 28.00 7.11
C TRP A 651 41.48 28.20 6.88
N GLN A 652 42.30 27.43 7.59
CA GLN A 652 43.75 27.38 7.47
C GLN A 652 44.20 26.02 6.95
N LYS A 653 45.37 25.99 6.30
CA LYS A 653 45.99 24.74 5.83
C LYS A 653 46.18 23.71 6.94
N SER A 654 46.48 24.16 8.16
CA SER A 654 46.64 23.30 9.34
C SER A 654 45.36 22.58 9.76
N ASP A 655 44.20 23.07 9.33
CA ASP A 655 42.91 22.47 9.64
C ASP A 655 42.67 21.21 8.78
N CYS A 656 43.38 21.09 7.66
CA CYS A 656 43.36 19.96 6.73
C CYS A 656 44.52 18.97 6.96
N HIS A 657 44.32 17.70 6.57
CA HIS A 657 45.43 16.74 6.47
C HIS A 657 46.38 17.01 5.28
N GLN A 658 47.65 16.61 5.41
CA GLN A 658 48.75 16.96 4.49
C GLN A 658 48.99 15.99 3.32
N TYR A 659 48.21 14.92 3.14
CA TYR A 659 48.57 13.84 2.22
C TYR A 659 47.56 13.64 1.08
N PHE A 660 47.81 14.24 -0.07
CA PHE A 660 47.22 13.83 -1.35
C PHE A 660 48.27 13.04 -2.14
N PRO A 661 48.02 11.77 -2.51
CA PRO A 661 49.00 10.97 -3.25
C PRO A 661 49.13 11.48 -4.68
N GLY A 662 50.18 12.25 -4.97
CA GLY A 662 50.41 12.81 -6.31
C GLY A 662 51.63 13.71 -6.49
N GLY A 663 52.36 14.07 -5.42
CA GLY A 663 53.67 14.72 -5.54
C GLY A 663 53.69 16.16 -6.08
N MET A 664 52.55 16.73 -6.49
CA MET A 664 52.42 18.18 -6.61
C MET A 664 52.08 18.69 -5.21
N GLY A 665 52.96 19.51 -4.63
CA GLY A 665 52.85 20.07 -3.28
C GLY A 665 51.66 21.03 -3.06
N MET A 666 50.48 20.67 -3.54
CA MET A 666 49.21 21.26 -3.15
C MET A 666 48.69 20.43 -1.98
N GLY A 667 49.11 20.79 -0.77
CA GLY A 667 48.19 20.65 0.34
C GLY A 667 46.98 21.57 0.10
N CYS A 668 46.03 21.59 1.01
CA CYS A 668 45.31 22.84 1.24
C CYS A 668 46.32 24.02 1.21
#